data_AF-A0A2U2BDC5-F1
#
_entry.id   AF-A0A2U2BDC5-F1
#
_cell.length_a   1.000
_cell.length_b   1.000
_cell.length_c   1.000
_cell.angle_alpha   90.00
_cell.angle_beta   90.00
_cell.angle_gamma   90.00
#
_symmetry.space_group_name_H-M   'P 1'
#
loop_
_entity.id
_entity.type
_entity.pdbx_description
1 polymer ?
#
loop_
_entity_poly.entity_id
_entity_poly.type
_entity_poly.pdbx_seq_one_letter_code
_entity_poly.pdbx_strand_id
1 'polypeptide(L)'
;MKRLLQFKFILILGLLTIYAGDVFSQSGKRDLRIAKKAMDKIQDGPDLFRSWQYMGQMYVDSVAADVTNETLAVFLSPNVARVPIREVWINYIEQSIKNQIGRRFRKYNLQMFCNGKPLEEFVPVYFRESLPTDTLRIKGTGLRKSLVKRADEPFFESGLTNNNIAMWASHGYYYESELDRWEWQRARLFGTVEDIYPFSFTRNFLVPMLEDAGASVFLPRERDTQTNEVIVDNDGSSEGSELIIENGVREIVSSSEKGFCMKDTLFKGENPFQMGTFLQVHPSSENSSNITYLPNIPEDGEYAVYVSYGKVEGALNNVPYRVNHSGGTTRYFINQQMGYGTWVYLGTFYFKKGKNAKTGSLEIEVPYKASGIVTTDAVRFGGGMGNVARRPEDSYIKRKWSLNDHQQQNSEVDLSDSVTYTPKLSGKPRWMEAGRYRMQYAGVPDTIVYSLNDNKNDYNDDYQSRGEWVNYLMGNPNGPSKAPGTPGLNIPVDLAFAFHTDAGTTPGDSVIGTLGIYSSVTNDGQFPDGKSRLASRDLTDVIQSQIVSDVRLTFDDEWTRRAMWDKQYSEAYRPNVPTMLLELLSHQNLADMKYGLDPRFKFTVSRAIYKGMVRFLSAREGRRAVIKPLAPDHLSLIQVEGKKLRLSWNPVEDPLEESAVPSGYKVYQRIEDNGFDNGFFTTDTTMVIELPEWGTIYSFKVTALNDGGESMAGETLSVSLQSDSNDLVLVVNGFDRVAPPSFVDGETAGVAWWDDEGVPWHRDMSHTGKQYDYDRSSPWLDDDSPGHGASYADMEGKIIPGNNFDFVFTHGKAIRDAGYSFVSVSDEVFASNGFEVEPYKAVDLLYGEERGTEPLFQSGEKQYRLFSPETRETLKKYLLSGGNILVSGAYIGTDAAENKDTATIEFLKEFLHYRWMTNHADNVGNLKVTDEASALFLPSLSYNVEYHPDIYKVESPDGIEPVGDDAFRIYRYESNNTCAGVGFSGHYQSVILGFPFEAIASEKERAELMKQVLQFFQNENK
;
A
#
# COMPACT_ATOMS: atom_id res chain seq x y z
N MET A 1 3.62 -9.73 43.53
CA MET A 1 2.45 -10.29 42.81
C MET A 1 2.32 -11.81 42.88
N LYS A 2 3.41 -12.60 42.82
CA LYS A 2 3.39 -14.08 42.99
C LYS A 2 2.75 -14.60 44.30
N ARG A 3 2.63 -13.78 45.35
CA ARG A 3 1.98 -14.15 46.63
C ARG A 3 0.49 -13.77 46.74
N LEU A 4 -0.04 -12.94 45.83
CA LEU A 4 -1.46 -12.54 45.87
C LEU A 4 -2.37 -13.48 45.04
N LEU A 5 -1.83 -14.12 43.99
CA LEU A 5 -2.58 -15.12 43.21
C LEU A 5 -2.76 -16.45 43.97
N GLN A 6 -1.82 -16.84 44.84
CA GLN A 6 -1.99 -17.99 45.72
C GLN A 6 -3.14 -17.81 46.73
N PHE A 7 -3.50 -16.57 47.08
CA PHE A 7 -4.55 -16.29 48.06
C PHE A 7 -5.97 -16.29 47.46
N LYS A 8 -6.12 -15.97 46.16
CA LYS A 8 -7.43 -16.03 45.49
C LYS A 8 -7.80 -17.43 44.99
N PHE A 9 -6.82 -18.27 44.66
CA PHE A 9 -7.08 -19.67 44.28
C PHE A 9 -7.59 -20.53 45.45
N ILE A 10 -7.29 -20.14 46.70
CA ILE A 10 -7.79 -20.80 47.91
C ILE A 10 -9.22 -20.36 48.24
N LEU A 11 -9.70 -19.22 47.71
CA LEU A 11 -11.01 -18.67 48.07
C LEU A 11 -12.18 -19.31 47.30
N ILE A 12 -11.95 -19.85 46.10
CA ILE A 12 -13.00 -20.54 45.32
C ILE A 12 -13.22 -22.00 45.78
N LEU A 13 -12.26 -22.57 46.51
CA LEU A 13 -12.45 -23.82 47.27
C LEU A 13 -13.05 -23.61 48.67
N GLY A 14 -13.26 -22.35 49.10
CA GLY A 14 -13.48 -22.00 50.52
C GLY A 14 -14.92 -21.74 50.96
N LEU A 15 -15.94 -21.95 50.11
CA LEU A 15 -17.33 -21.59 50.45
C LEU A 15 -18.30 -22.76 50.66
N LEU A 16 -17.80 -23.99 50.79
CA LEU A 16 -18.62 -25.17 51.11
C LEU A 16 -17.86 -26.14 52.03
N THR A 17 -17.52 -25.72 53.24
CA THR A 17 -17.08 -26.65 54.29
C THR A 17 -17.58 -26.23 55.67
N ILE A 18 -18.77 -26.72 56.04
CA ILE A 18 -19.03 -27.14 57.42
C ILE A 18 -19.67 -28.53 57.34
N TYR A 19 -18.97 -29.51 57.92
CA TYR A 19 -19.26 -30.96 58.06
C TYR A 19 -18.92 -31.91 56.89
N ALA A 20 -17.66 -32.39 56.86
CA ALA A 20 -17.28 -33.81 56.76
C ALA A 20 -15.73 -33.94 56.70
N GLY A 21 -15.10 -34.16 57.86
CA GLY A 21 -13.68 -34.48 57.98
C GLY A 21 -13.39 -35.97 57.74
N ASP A 22 -12.16 -36.25 57.31
CA ASP A 22 -11.49 -37.57 57.17
C ASP A 22 -11.58 -38.39 55.88
N VAL A 23 -12.35 -38.00 54.85
CA VAL A 23 -12.26 -38.65 53.51
C VAL A 23 -11.43 -37.86 52.49
N PHE A 24 -11.22 -36.54 52.68
CA PHE A 24 -10.53 -35.66 51.73
C PHE A 24 -8.99 -35.55 51.90
N SER A 25 -8.39 -36.21 52.89
CA SER A 25 -6.94 -36.10 53.20
C SER A 25 -6.06 -37.12 52.44
N GLN A 26 -6.60 -38.28 52.05
CA GLN A 26 -5.85 -39.31 51.33
C GLN A 26 -5.87 -39.14 49.80
N SER A 27 -6.96 -38.65 49.20
CA SER A 27 -7.03 -38.43 47.74
C SER A 27 -6.03 -37.36 47.30
N GLY A 28 -5.99 -36.21 47.98
CA GLY A 28 -5.06 -35.12 47.65
C GLY A 28 -3.57 -35.51 47.75
N LYS A 29 -3.19 -36.37 48.73
CA LYS A 29 -1.81 -36.90 48.81
C LYS A 29 -1.48 -37.87 47.67
N ARG A 30 -2.46 -38.66 47.22
CA ARG A 30 -2.31 -39.59 46.09
C ARG A 30 -2.18 -38.81 44.78
N ASP A 31 -3.00 -37.79 44.60
CA ASP A 31 -2.99 -36.89 43.44
C ASP A 31 -1.64 -36.18 43.30
N LEU A 32 -1.14 -35.55 44.38
CA LEU A 32 0.17 -34.90 44.40
C LEU A 32 1.32 -35.85 44.04
N ARG A 33 1.28 -37.10 44.54
CA ARG A 33 2.30 -38.11 44.22
C ARG A 33 2.26 -38.53 42.75
N ILE A 34 1.07 -38.66 42.18
CA ILE A 34 0.86 -39.04 40.76
C ILE A 34 1.31 -37.89 39.86
N ALA A 35 0.92 -36.66 40.19
CA ALA A 35 1.34 -35.44 39.50
C ALA A 35 2.86 -35.27 39.49
N LYS A 36 3.52 -35.39 40.66
CA LYS A 36 4.99 -35.32 40.76
C LYS A 36 5.66 -36.37 39.87
N LYS A 37 5.18 -37.61 39.90
CA LYS A 37 5.74 -38.69 39.08
C LYS A 37 5.56 -38.47 37.58
N ALA A 38 4.45 -37.85 37.17
CA ALA A 38 4.26 -37.46 35.78
C ALA A 38 5.23 -36.34 35.40
N MET A 39 5.35 -35.31 36.25
CA MET A 39 6.27 -34.18 36.05
C MET A 39 7.73 -34.64 35.92
N ASP A 40 8.23 -35.45 36.85
CA ASP A 40 9.62 -35.94 36.81
C ASP A 40 9.92 -36.64 35.47
N LYS A 41 8.98 -37.46 34.98
CA LYS A 41 9.13 -38.15 33.69
C LYS A 41 9.10 -37.25 32.48
N ILE A 42 8.32 -36.17 32.53
CA ILE A 42 8.26 -35.17 31.46
C ILE A 42 9.57 -34.39 31.43
N GLN A 43 10.09 -34.01 32.59
CA GLN A 43 11.37 -33.28 32.72
C GLN A 43 12.57 -34.12 32.25
N ASP A 44 12.55 -35.43 32.50
CA ASP A 44 13.59 -36.36 32.03
C ASP A 44 13.45 -36.72 30.53
N GLY A 45 12.35 -36.31 29.89
CA GLY A 45 12.03 -36.62 28.49
C GLY A 45 12.66 -35.67 27.47
N PRO A 46 12.54 -35.97 26.16
CA PRO A 46 12.93 -35.03 25.10
C PRO A 46 12.21 -33.67 25.19
N ASP A 47 12.90 -32.60 24.79
CA ASP A 47 12.31 -31.25 24.73
C ASP A 47 11.14 -31.21 23.73
N LEU A 48 9.96 -30.87 24.25
CA LEU A 48 8.71 -30.75 23.50
C LEU A 48 8.67 -29.54 22.57
N PHE A 49 9.53 -28.53 22.83
CA PHE A 49 9.45 -27.21 22.20
C PHE A 49 10.73 -26.81 21.45
N ARG A 50 11.59 -27.78 21.12
CA ARG A 50 12.93 -27.54 20.55
C ARG A 50 12.94 -26.56 19.37
N SER A 51 11.95 -26.64 18.47
CA SER A 51 11.84 -25.76 17.29
C SER A 51 11.45 -24.31 17.61
N TRP A 52 11.11 -23.99 18.85
CA TRP A 52 10.58 -22.68 19.26
C TRP A 52 11.37 -22.01 20.39
N GLN A 53 12.42 -22.66 20.90
CA GLN A 53 13.21 -22.15 22.03
C GLN A 53 13.89 -20.79 21.73
N TYR A 54 14.12 -20.47 20.45
CA TYR A 54 14.66 -19.19 20.02
C TYR A 54 13.73 -17.99 20.29
N MET A 55 12.43 -18.23 20.53
CA MET A 55 11.45 -17.20 20.90
C MET A 55 11.29 -17.02 22.42
N GLY A 56 12.16 -17.65 23.21
CA GLY A 56 12.14 -17.67 24.67
C GLY A 56 11.82 -19.05 25.22
N GLN A 57 12.22 -19.29 26.47
CA GLN A 57 12.16 -20.61 27.10
C GLN A 57 10.72 -21.12 27.17
N MET A 58 10.46 -22.28 26.57
CA MET A 58 9.18 -22.99 26.61
C MET A 58 9.35 -24.34 27.33
N TYR A 59 8.47 -24.62 28.29
CA TYR A 59 8.55 -25.82 29.12
C TYR A 59 7.19 -26.17 29.76
N VAL A 60 7.09 -27.37 30.32
CA VAL A 60 6.00 -27.74 31.24
C VAL A 60 6.31 -27.15 32.62
N ASP A 61 5.49 -26.22 33.07
CA ASP A 61 5.65 -25.51 34.35
C ASP A 61 5.21 -26.38 35.54
N SER A 62 4.04 -27.01 35.42
CA SER A 62 3.51 -27.88 36.47
C SER A 62 2.51 -28.91 35.94
N VAL A 63 2.24 -29.94 36.75
CA VAL A 63 1.23 -30.97 36.46
C VAL A 63 0.31 -31.11 37.68
N ALA A 64 -0.98 -31.23 37.44
CA ALA A 64 -1.97 -31.66 38.43
C ALA A 64 -2.61 -32.98 37.97
N ALA A 65 -2.96 -33.83 38.93
CA ALA A 65 -3.60 -35.11 38.66
C ALA A 65 -4.92 -35.18 39.44
N ASP A 66 -5.96 -35.70 38.79
CA ASP A 66 -7.17 -36.17 39.42
C ASP A 66 -7.22 -37.68 39.23
N VAL A 67 -6.85 -38.43 40.26
CA VAL A 67 -6.80 -39.89 40.18
C VAL A 67 -8.19 -40.51 40.17
N THR A 68 -9.21 -39.79 40.63
CA THR A 68 -10.59 -40.28 40.69
C THR A 68 -11.23 -40.24 39.30
N ASN A 69 -11.04 -39.11 38.60
CA ASN A 69 -11.57 -38.91 37.24
C ASN A 69 -10.59 -39.35 36.13
N GLU A 70 -9.43 -39.90 36.51
CA GLU A 70 -8.35 -40.27 35.60
C GLU A 70 -7.95 -39.10 34.68
N THR A 71 -7.69 -37.91 35.24
CA THR A 71 -7.28 -36.72 34.47
C THR A 71 -5.89 -36.23 34.87
N LEU A 72 -5.10 -35.78 33.89
CA LEU A 72 -3.83 -35.07 34.09
C LEU A 72 -3.92 -33.70 33.42
N ALA A 73 -3.89 -32.64 34.22
CA ALA A 73 -3.76 -31.27 33.74
C ALA A 73 -2.28 -30.89 33.70
N VAL A 74 -1.78 -30.55 32.52
CA VAL A 74 -0.41 -30.12 32.26
C VAL A 74 -0.41 -28.62 32.00
N PHE A 75 0.29 -27.86 32.83
CA PHE A 75 0.39 -26.41 32.71
C PHE A 75 1.70 -26.04 32.02
N LEU A 76 1.59 -25.33 30.91
CA LEU A 76 2.70 -24.91 30.06
C LEU A 76 3.13 -23.48 30.42
N SER A 77 4.43 -23.20 30.22
CA SER A 77 4.99 -21.87 30.38
C SER A 77 4.28 -20.83 29.48
N PRO A 78 4.10 -19.57 29.91
CA PRO A 78 3.38 -18.54 29.15
C PRO A 78 3.88 -18.29 27.72
N ASN A 79 5.15 -18.58 27.44
CA ASN A 79 5.75 -18.37 26.12
C ASN A 79 5.13 -19.29 25.05
N VAL A 80 4.53 -20.43 25.43
CA VAL A 80 3.85 -21.33 24.50
C VAL A 80 2.68 -20.63 23.77
N ALA A 81 2.00 -19.67 24.40
CA ALA A 81 0.92 -18.93 23.74
C ALA A 81 1.41 -17.98 22.63
N ARG A 82 2.72 -17.72 22.55
CA ARG A 82 3.34 -16.76 21.62
C ARG A 82 3.65 -17.36 20.24
N VAL A 83 3.48 -18.67 20.06
CA VAL A 83 3.70 -19.36 18.77
C VAL A 83 2.36 -19.72 18.13
N PRO A 84 2.34 -20.03 16.81
CA PRO A 84 1.17 -20.64 16.17
C PRO A 84 0.78 -21.94 16.85
N ILE A 85 -0.50 -22.06 17.21
CA ILE A 85 -1.05 -23.28 17.80
C ILE A 85 -2.04 -23.87 16.80
N ARG A 86 -1.86 -25.15 16.47
CA ARG A 86 -2.65 -25.93 15.51
C ARG A 86 -3.02 -27.26 16.15
N GLU A 87 -4.13 -27.86 15.73
CA GLU A 87 -4.59 -29.17 16.25
C GLU A 87 -3.52 -30.26 16.11
N VAL A 88 -2.82 -30.29 14.97
CA VAL A 88 -1.71 -31.23 14.71
C VAL A 88 -0.59 -31.07 15.75
N TRP A 89 -0.24 -29.83 16.12
CA TRP A 89 0.81 -29.56 17.10
C TRP A 89 0.38 -29.92 18.53
N ILE A 90 -0.88 -29.63 18.88
CA ILE A 90 -1.48 -30.04 20.16
C ILE A 90 -1.41 -31.57 20.28
N ASN A 91 -1.86 -32.29 19.27
CA ASN A 91 -1.82 -33.76 19.23
C ASN A 91 -0.39 -34.29 19.34
N TYR A 92 0.58 -33.67 18.65
CA TYR A 92 1.99 -34.04 18.75
C TYR A 92 2.53 -33.91 20.17
N ILE A 93 2.26 -32.79 20.86
CA ILE A 93 2.71 -32.57 22.24
C ILE A 93 2.02 -33.57 23.17
N GLU A 94 0.70 -33.78 23.03
CA GLU A 94 -0.04 -34.73 23.84
C GLU A 94 0.52 -36.16 23.72
N GLN A 95 0.78 -36.63 22.49
CA GLN A 95 1.37 -37.95 22.25
C GLN A 95 2.80 -38.04 22.80
N SER A 96 3.59 -36.99 22.63
CA SER A 96 4.95 -36.91 23.18
C SER A 96 4.93 -37.03 24.70
N ILE A 97 4.05 -36.32 25.39
CA ILE A 97 3.88 -36.42 26.84
C ILE A 97 3.40 -37.82 27.23
N LYS A 98 2.37 -38.38 26.56
CA LYS A 98 1.86 -39.74 26.83
C LYS A 98 2.96 -40.79 26.70
N ASN A 99 3.83 -40.66 25.70
CA ASN A 99 4.98 -41.55 25.51
C ASN A 99 6.01 -41.41 26.65
N GLN A 100 6.33 -40.20 27.08
CA GLN A 100 7.26 -39.93 28.18
C GLN A 100 6.74 -40.46 29.54
N ILE A 101 5.48 -40.19 29.88
CA ILE A 101 4.90 -40.62 31.17
C ILE A 101 4.66 -42.15 31.21
N GLY A 102 4.45 -42.77 30.05
CA GLY A 102 4.44 -44.22 29.84
C GLY A 102 3.15 -44.93 30.30
N ARG A 103 3.13 -46.26 30.13
CA ARG A 103 1.92 -47.13 30.23
C ARG A 103 1.05 -46.91 31.48
N ARG A 104 1.63 -46.51 32.61
CA ARG A 104 0.93 -46.27 33.87
C ARG A 104 -0.13 -45.18 33.77
N PHE A 105 0.07 -44.20 32.89
CA PHE A 105 -0.83 -43.06 32.73
C PHE A 105 -1.65 -43.15 31.44
N ARG A 106 -1.62 -44.28 30.73
CA ARG A 106 -2.33 -44.47 29.45
C ARG A 106 -3.84 -44.26 29.54
N LYS A 107 -4.41 -44.49 30.73
CA LYS A 107 -5.84 -44.30 31.00
C LYS A 107 -6.20 -42.86 31.34
N TYR A 108 -5.21 -42.03 31.67
CA TYR A 108 -5.48 -40.66 32.06
C TYR A 108 -5.79 -39.81 30.83
N ASN A 109 -6.89 -39.07 30.90
CA ASN A 109 -7.18 -38.00 29.96
C ASN A 109 -6.20 -36.84 30.20
N LEU A 110 -5.48 -36.41 29.17
CA LEU A 110 -4.49 -35.35 29.26
C LEU A 110 -5.12 -34.04 28.81
N GLN A 111 -5.01 -33.00 29.63
CA GLN A 111 -5.47 -31.65 29.30
C GLN A 111 -4.30 -30.68 29.41
N MET A 112 -4.06 -29.87 28.38
CA MET A 112 -2.96 -28.90 28.38
C MET A 112 -3.49 -27.50 28.56
N PHE A 113 -2.87 -26.73 29.46
CA PHE A 113 -3.27 -25.37 29.77
C PHE A 113 -2.10 -24.41 29.58
N CYS A 114 -2.35 -23.25 29.00
CA CYS A 114 -1.41 -22.14 28.92
C CYS A 114 -2.12 -20.85 29.35
N ASN A 115 -1.50 -20.04 30.21
CA ASN A 115 -2.10 -18.82 30.77
C ASN A 115 -3.52 -19.02 31.35
N GLY A 116 -3.75 -20.17 31.99
CA GLY A 116 -5.04 -20.51 32.61
C GLY A 116 -6.14 -20.92 31.63
N LYS A 117 -5.83 -21.10 30.34
CA LYS A 117 -6.77 -21.51 29.29
C LYS A 117 -6.36 -22.84 28.66
N PRO A 118 -7.29 -23.72 28.27
CA PRO A 118 -7.00 -24.89 27.43
C PRO A 118 -6.22 -24.49 26.18
N LEU A 119 -5.26 -25.33 25.76
CA LEU A 119 -4.40 -25.03 24.62
C LEU A 119 -5.21 -24.92 23.31
N GLU A 120 -6.31 -25.66 23.22
CA GLU A 120 -7.29 -25.66 22.13
C GLU A 120 -7.96 -24.30 21.95
N GLU A 121 -8.09 -23.48 23.01
CA GLU A 121 -8.58 -22.11 22.87
C GLU A 121 -7.62 -21.29 22.00
N PHE A 122 -6.32 -21.56 21.98
CA PHE A 122 -5.38 -20.78 21.17
C PHE A 122 -5.32 -21.21 19.69
N VAL A 123 -6.16 -22.15 19.24
CA VAL A 123 -6.29 -22.45 17.81
C VAL A 123 -7.22 -21.43 17.16
N PRO A 124 -6.75 -20.62 16.18
CA PRO A 124 -7.60 -19.64 15.51
C PRO A 124 -8.78 -20.30 14.81
N VAL A 125 -9.93 -19.61 14.75
CA VAL A 125 -11.15 -20.15 14.12
C VAL A 125 -10.88 -20.67 12.69
N TYR A 126 -10.08 -19.93 11.90
CA TYR A 126 -9.73 -20.31 10.53
C TYR A 126 -8.97 -21.65 10.42
N PHE A 127 -8.20 -22.01 11.44
CA PHE A 127 -7.37 -23.23 11.47
C PHE A 127 -8.00 -24.36 12.31
N ARG A 128 -9.30 -24.28 12.64
CA ARG A 128 -10.02 -25.37 13.30
C ARG A 128 -10.57 -26.32 12.26
N GLU A 129 -10.17 -27.58 12.36
CA GLU A 129 -10.57 -28.66 11.48
C GLU A 129 -11.52 -29.63 12.21
N SER A 130 -11.09 -30.16 13.35
CA SER A 130 -11.88 -31.10 14.16
C SER A 130 -12.41 -30.48 15.46
N LEU A 131 -11.79 -29.38 15.93
CA LEU A 131 -12.28 -28.64 17.08
C LEU A 131 -13.61 -27.94 16.77
N PRO A 132 -14.55 -27.89 17.74
CA PRO A 132 -15.78 -27.14 17.55
C PRO A 132 -15.49 -25.65 17.38
N THR A 133 -16.33 -24.96 16.59
CA THR A 133 -16.23 -23.51 16.40
C THR A 133 -16.39 -22.75 17.72
N ASP A 134 -15.47 -21.81 18.00
CA ASP A 134 -15.55 -20.92 19.16
C ASP A 134 -16.54 -19.78 18.90
N THR A 135 -17.76 -19.91 19.42
CA THR A 135 -18.86 -18.94 19.22
C THR A 135 -18.58 -17.56 19.83
N LEU A 136 -17.62 -17.44 20.76
CA LEU A 136 -17.19 -16.15 21.32
C LEU A 136 -16.31 -15.36 20.35
N ARG A 137 -15.83 -15.99 19.27
CA ARG A 137 -15.04 -15.32 18.22
C ARG A 137 -15.84 -15.06 16.95
N ILE A 138 -16.94 -15.78 16.73
CA ILE A 138 -17.85 -15.58 15.59
C ILE A 138 -18.62 -14.27 15.75
N LYS A 139 -18.75 -13.50 14.66
CA LYS A 139 -19.59 -12.29 14.59
C LYS A 139 -20.72 -12.56 13.60
N GLY A 140 -21.96 -12.26 13.99
CA GLY A 140 -23.10 -12.43 13.08
C GLY A 140 -22.99 -11.53 11.86
N THR A 141 -23.39 -12.02 10.69
CA THR A 141 -23.34 -11.35 9.38
C THR A 141 -24.53 -10.42 9.12
N GLY A 142 -25.22 -9.93 10.16
CA GLY A 142 -26.37 -9.06 9.98
C GLY A 142 -26.07 -7.94 8.97
N LEU A 143 -27.01 -7.67 8.04
CA LEU A 143 -26.83 -6.79 6.88
C LEU A 143 -26.00 -5.55 7.23
N ARG A 144 -24.69 -5.60 6.91
CA ARG A 144 -23.78 -4.47 7.08
C ARG A 144 -24.22 -3.40 6.11
N LYS A 145 -24.49 -2.20 6.62
CA LYS A 145 -24.82 -1.05 5.77
C LYS A 145 -23.53 -0.34 5.41
N SER A 146 -23.25 -0.22 4.11
CA SER A 146 -22.09 0.55 3.64
C SER A 146 -22.31 2.05 3.90
N LEU A 147 -21.21 2.75 4.22
CA LEU A 147 -21.18 4.20 4.28
C LEU A 147 -21.21 4.79 2.85
N VAL A 148 -20.38 4.22 1.97
CA VAL A 148 -20.22 4.59 0.57
C VAL A 148 -20.38 3.34 -0.27
N LYS A 149 -21.23 3.36 -1.28
CA LYS A 149 -21.37 2.26 -2.24
C LYS A 149 -21.22 2.80 -3.65
N ARG A 150 -20.23 2.32 -4.41
CA ARG A 150 -20.12 2.64 -5.84
C ARG A 150 -21.24 1.90 -6.60
N ALA A 151 -21.95 2.60 -7.47
CA ALA A 151 -23.19 2.10 -8.07
C ALA A 151 -22.95 0.89 -8.99
N ASP A 152 -21.86 0.93 -9.77
CA ASP A 152 -21.50 -0.06 -10.78
C ASP A 152 -20.48 -1.10 -10.26
N GLU A 153 -20.24 -1.13 -8.95
CA GLU A 153 -19.31 -2.07 -8.33
C GLU A 153 -19.91 -3.48 -8.19
N PRO A 154 -19.20 -4.54 -8.59
CA PRO A 154 -19.61 -5.90 -8.33
C PRO A 154 -19.74 -6.19 -6.83
N PHE A 155 -20.62 -7.13 -6.49
CA PHE A 155 -20.72 -7.64 -5.13
C PHE A 155 -19.85 -8.89 -4.99
N PHE A 156 -18.77 -8.81 -4.20
CA PHE A 156 -17.82 -9.91 -4.01
C PHE A 156 -18.24 -10.77 -2.81
N GLU A 157 -19.05 -11.80 -3.05
CA GLU A 157 -19.63 -12.65 -1.99
C GLU A 157 -18.60 -13.31 -1.07
N SER A 158 -17.42 -13.64 -1.61
CA SER A 158 -16.32 -14.28 -0.88
C SER A 158 -15.15 -13.31 -0.58
N GLY A 159 -15.27 -12.05 -1.00
CA GLY A 159 -14.28 -10.98 -0.83
C GLY A 159 -14.43 -10.26 0.51
N LEU A 160 -14.45 -8.93 0.49
CA LEU A 160 -14.58 -8.05 1.66
C LEU A 160 -15.77 -7.09 1.54
N THR A 161 -16.71 -7.33 0.62
CA THR A 161 -17.86 -6.43 0.42
C THR A 161 -18.62 -6.16 1.72
N ASN A 162 -18.77 -4.87 2.04
CA ASN A 162 -19.35 -4.32 3.27
C ASN A 162 -18.52 -4.48 4.55
N ASN A 163 -17.31 -5.04 4.51
CA ASN A 163 -16.41 -5.00 5.66
C ASN A 163 -15.86 -3.58 5.84
N ASN A 164 -15.86 -3.09 7.08
CA ASN A 164 -15.22 -1.81 7.43
C ASN A 164 -13.92 -2.07 8.18
N ILE A 165 -12.81 -1.57 7.64
CA ILE A 165 -11.46 -1.79 8.17
C ILE A 165 -10.88 -0.45 8.56
N ALA A 166 -10.46 -0.31 9.81
CA ALA A 166 -9.68 0.84 10.25
C ALA A 166 -8.19 0.48 10.27
N MET A 167 -7.34 1.27 9.64
CA MET A 167 -5.90 0.98 9.64
C MET A 167 -5.05 2.23 9.56
N TRP A 168 -3.77 2.10 9.87
CA TRP A 168 -2.82 3.20 9.78
C TRP A 168 -1.38 2.70 9.64
N ALA A 169 -0.57 3.54 9.00
CA ALA A 169 0.86 3.36 8.83
C ALA A 169 1.61 4.25 9.84
N SER A 170 2.42 3.62 10.69
CA SER A 170 3.36 4.22 11.65
C SER A 170 2.86 5.49 12.37
N HIS A 171 3.78 6.38 12.79
CA HIS A 171 3.48 7.56 13.61
C HIS A 171 3.19 8.80 12.76
N GLY A 172 4.11 9.19 11.88
CA GLY A 172 4.04 10.44 11.12
C GLY A 172 4.75 11.62 11.81
N TYR A 173 4.83 12.76 11.12
CA TYR A 173 5.57 13.94 11.57
C TYR A 173 4.81 14.66 12.68
N TYR A 174 5.44 14.88 13.84
CA TYR A 174 4.79 15.46 15.03
C TYR A 174 5.59 16.60 15.64
N TYR A 175 4.93 17.39 16.50
CA TYR A 175 5.55 18.50 17.21
C TYR A 175 6.06 18.09 18.60
N GLU A 176 7.36 18.18 18.85
CA GLU A 176 7.99 17.91 20.14
C GLU A 176 8.15 19.20 20.95
N SER A 177 7.37 19.32 22.02
CA SER A 177 7.33 20.51 22.87
C SER A 177 8.65 20.75 23.62
N GLU A 178 9.38 19.72 24.04
CA GLU A 178 10.66 19.88 24.75
C GLU A 178 11.74 20.51 23.85
N LEU A 179 11.72 20.17 22.56
CA LEU A 179 12.67 20.63 21.57
C LEU A 179 12.17 21.83 20.74
N ASP A 180 10.93 22.27 20.99
CA ASP A 180 10.24 23.37 20.28
C ASP A 180 10.32 23.24 18.74
N ARG A 181 10.13 22.02 18.22
CA ARG A 181 10.23 21.73 16.78
C ARG A 181 9.28 20.63 16.34
N TRP A 182 9.03 20.60 15.04
CA TRP A 182 8.47 19.41 14.40
C TRP A 182 9.59 18.42 14.09
N GLU A 183 9.34 17.13 14.28
CA GLU A 183 10.31 16.06 14.06
C GLU A 183 9.65 14.70 13.73
N TRP A 184 10.49 13.76 13.29
CA TRP A 184 10.16 12.34 13.21
C TRP A 184 10.41 11.66 14.55
N GLN A 185 9.75 10.52 14.81
CA GLN A 185 10.05 9.72 15.99
C GLN A 185 11.39 9.00 15.84
N ARG A 186 11.71 8.57 14.63
CA ARG A 186 12.91 7.79 14.29
C ARG A 186 13.87 8.57 13.42
N ALA A 187 15.12 8.15 13.45
CA ALA A 187 16.16 8.67 12.57
C ALA A 187 15.94 8.34 11.09
N ARG A 188 16.51 9.19 10.24
CA ARG A 188 16.63 8.98 8.79
C ARG A 188 17.76 8.00 8.51
N LEU A 189 17.42 6.83 7.99
CA LEU A 189 18.35 5.75 7.73
C LEU A 189 18.08 5.15 6.36
N PHE A 190 19.16 4.81 5.63
CA PHE A 190 19.11 4.09 4.36
C PHE A 190 18.17 4.75 3.32
N GLY A 191 18.10 6.08 3.36
CA GLY A 191 17.29 6.92 2.47
C GLY A 191 15.81 7.00 2.79
N THR A 192 15.37 6.55 3.96
CA THR A 192 13.98 6.67 4.41
C THR A 192 13.88 6.89 5.93
N VAL A 193 12.65 6.96 6.45
CA VAL A 193 12.35 7.05 7.89
C VAL A 193 11.12 6.20 8.24
N GLU A 194 11.23 5.45 9.32
CA GLU A 194 10.21 4.50 9.82
C GLU A 194 8.82 5.13 9.89
N ASP A 195 8.72 6.38 10.33
CA ASP A 195 7.47 7.10 10.54
C ASP A 195 6.60 7.30 9.28
N ILE A 196 7.21 7.22 8.10
CA ILE A 196 6.53 7.35 6.80
C ILE A 196 6.71 6.11 5.92
N TYR A 197 7.72 5.29 6.17
CA TYR A 197 8.07 4.14 5.34
C TYR A 197 6.90 3.13 5.15
N PRO A 198 6.17 2.70 6.20
CA PRO A 198 4.99 1.84 6.05
C PRO A 198 3.87 2.47 5.22
N PHE A 199 3.84 3.80 5.05
CA PHE A 199 2.87 4.48 4.20
C PHE A 199 2.99 4.01 2.74
N SER A 200 4.22 3.71 2.28
CA SER A 200 4.45 3.17 0.93
C SER A 200 3.81 1.79 0.72
N PHE A 201 3.80 0.92 1.73
CA PHE A 201 3.09 -0.37 1.68
C PHE A 201 1.59 -0.15 1.65
N THR A 202 1.09 0.67 2.56
CA THR A 202 -0.35 0.87 2.71
C THR A 202 -0.95 1.57 1.50
N ARG A 203 -0.32 2.64 1.01
CA ARG A 203 -0.89 3.52 0.00
C ARG A 203 -0.78 2.94 -1.41
N ASN A 204 0.32 2.27 -1.74
CA ASN A 204 0.52 1.68 -3.07
C ASN A 204 -0.15 0.31 -3.21
N PHE A 205 -0.27 -0.47 -2.12
CA PHE A 205 -0.68 -1.87 -2.21
C PHE A 205 -1.84 -2.24 -1.28
N LEU A 206 -1.64 -2.20 0.04
CA LEU A 206 -2.60 -2.84 0.97
C LEU A 206 -3.98 -2.17 0.97
N VAL A 207 -4.07 -0.82 0.99
CA VAL A 207 -5.36 -0.12 0.94
C VAL A 207 -6.09 -0.39 -0.39
N PRO A 208 -5.45 -0.22 -1.58
CA PRO A 208 -6.06 -0.65 -2.84
C PRO A 208 -6.52 -2.11 -2.83
N MET A 209 -5.70 -3.06 -2.34
CA MET A 209 -6.07 -4.48 -2.28
C MET A 209 -7.34 -4.75 -1.45
N LEU A 210 -7.52 -4.02 -0.35
CA LEU A 210 -8.71 -4.15 0.51
C LEU A 210 -9.94 -3.51 -0.15
N GLU A 211 -9.79 -2.31 -0.73
CA GLU A 211 -10.88 -1.59 -1.40
C GLU A 211 -11.35 -2.34 -2.66
N ASP A 212 -10.44 -2.86 -3.48
CA ASP A 212 -10.77 -3.66 -4.67
C ASP A 212 -11.41 -5.02 -4.32
N ALA A 213 -11.27 -5.49 -3.08
CA ALA A 213 -11.99 -6.64 -2.56
C ALA A 213 -13.38 -6.25 -2.00
N GLY A 214 -13.75 -4.96 -2.04
CA GLY A 214 -15.04 -4.42 -1.60
C GLY A 214 -15.07 -3.88 -0.16
N ALA A 215 -13.94 -3.76 0.52
CA ALA A 215 -13.89 -3.19 1.87
C ALA A 215 -14.01 -1.66 1.83
N SER A 216 -14.61 -1.07 2.87
CA SER A 216 -14.43 0.36 3.18
C SER A 216 -13.26 0.52 4.14
N VAL A 217 -12.21 1.22 3.71
CA VAL A 217 -10.98 1.42 4.49
C VAL A 217 -10.91 2.83 5.07
N PHE A 218 -10.77 2.92 6.39
CA PHE A 218 -10.67 4.17 7.13
C PHE A 218 -9.24 4.37 7.61
N LEU A 219 -8.70 5.56 7.36
CA LEU A 219 -7.36 5.97 7.75
C LEU A 219 -7.46 7.18 8.68
N PRO A 220 -6.68 7.25 9.78
CA PRO A 220 -6.62 8.44 10.63
C PRO A 220 -5.66 9.51 10.07
N ARG A 221 -4.72 9.13 9.19
CA ARG A 221 -3.79 10.00 8.45
C ARG A 221 -4.31 10.32 7.04
N GLU A 222 -3.85 11.42 6.45
CA GLU A 222 -4.29 11.84 5.11
C GLU A 222 -3.72 10.85 4.07
N ARG A 223 -4.56 10.43 3.12
CA ARG A 223 -4.21 9.41 2.12
C ARG A 223 -3.83 10.01 0.77
N ASP A 224 -4.22 11.26 0.53
CA ASP A 224 -3.96 11.93 -0.73
C ASP A 224 -2.61 12.67 -0.68
N THR A 225 -1.77 12.37 -1.67
CA THR A 225 -0.45 12.99 -1.84
C THR A 225 -0.51 14.31 -2.57
N GLN A 226 -1.65 14.65 -3.18
CA GLN A 226 -1.88 15.93 -3.85
C GLN A 226 -1.79 17.09 -2.84
N THR A 227 -0.82 17.97 -3.05
CA THR A 227 -0.51 19.10 -2.16
C THR A 227 -1.49 20.27 -2.32
N ASN A 228 -2.19 20.33 -3.44
CA ASN A 228 -3.29 21.27 -3.64
C ASN A 228 -4.54 20.82 -2.89
N GLU A 229 -5.33 21.80 -2.44
CA GLU A 229 -6.62 21.59 -1.79
C GLU A 229 -7.60 22.62 -2.32
N VAL A 230 -8.74 22.14 -2.84
CA VAL A 230 -9.85 22.98 -3.29
C VAL A 230 -11.09 22.58 -2.50
N ILE A 231 -11.65 23.54 -1.75
CA ILE A 231 -12.85 23.35 -0.94
C ILE A 231 -14.00 24.13 -1.57
N VAL A 232 -15.11 23.44 -1.76
CA VAL A 232 -16.38 24.04 -2.20
C VAL A 232 -17.38 23.84 -1.07
N ASP A 233 -17.86 24.93 -0.50
CA ASP A 233 -18.61 24.98 0.77
C ASP A 233 -19.65 26.11 0.71
N ASN A 234 -20.80 25.91 1.38
CA ASN A 234 -21.85 26.91 1.52
C ASN A 234 -21.43 28.14 2.34
N ASP A 235 -20.49 27.99 3.28
CA ASP A 235 -20.05 29.10 4.13
C ASP A 235 -18.91 29.92 3.50
N GLY A 236 -18.21 29.35 2.52
CA GLY A 236 -17.15 30.02 1.78
C GLY A 236 -16.27 29.02 1.02
N SER A 237 -16.11 29.24 -0.28
CA SER A 237 -15.35 28.34 -1.16
C SER A 237 -13.95 28.88 -1.50
N SER A 238 -13.04 28.00 -1.89
CA SER A 238 -11.76 28.37 -2.51
C SER A 238 -11.97 29.23 -3.77
N GLU A 239 -10.98 30.05 -4.10
CA GLU A 239 -11.08 31.05 -5.17
C GLU A 239 -11.55 30.46 -6.51
N GLY A 240 -12.58 31.07 -7.09
CA GLY A 240 -13.16 30.67 -8.37
C GLY A 240 -14.10 29.46 -8.32
N SER A 241 -14.17 28.76 -7.19
CA SER A 241 -15.06 27.61 -7.00
C SER A 241 -16.46 28.07 -6.57
N GLU A 242 -17.49 27.28 -6.89
CA GLU A 242 -18.88 27.65 -6.58
C GLU A 242 -19.76 26.46 -6.23
N LEU A 243 -20.70 26.70 -5.31
CA LEU A 243 -21.84 25.83 -5.03
C LEU A 243 -23.03 26.31 -5.87
N ILE A 244 -23.58 25.42 -6.70
CA ILE A 244 -24.72 25.67 -7.57
C ILE A 244 -25.90 24.84 -7.05
N ILE A 245 -27.04 25.50 -6.87
CA ILE A 245 -28.28 24.87 -6.46
C ILE A 245 -29.29 25.06 -7.59
N GLU A 246 -29.75 23.97 -8.19
CA GLU A 246 -30.66 24.05 -9.34
C GLU A 246 -32.09 24.47 -8.96
N ASN A 247 -32.78 25.10 -9.91
CA ASN A 247 -34.20 25.44 -9.79
C ASN A 247 -35.04 24.15 -9.70
N GLY A 248 -35.63 23.88 -8.54
CA GLY A 248 -36.42 22.66 -8.29
C GLY A 248 -36.39 22.16 -6.85
N VAL A 249 -35.45 22.67 -6.04
CA VAL A 249 -35.40 22.39 -4.61
C VAL A 249 -36.56 23.08 -3.90
N ARG A 250 -37.38 22.31 -3.16
CA ARG A 250 -38.59 22.80 -2.49
C ARG A 250 -38.26 23.77 -1.36
N GLU A 251 -37.30 23.39 -0.53
CA GLU A 251 -36.89 24.13 0.65
C GLU A 251 -35.44 23.76 0.98
N ILE A 252 -34.60 24.79 1.15
CA ILE A 252 -33.23 24.66 1.66
C ILE A 252 -33.16 25.50 2.92
N VAL A 253 -32.82 24.84 4.01
CA VAL A 253 -32.66 25.48 5.31
C VAL A 253 -31.19 25.36 5.69
N SER A 254 -30.52 26.50 5.83
CA SER A 254 -29.23 26.52 6.54
C SER A 254 -29.51 26.10 7.99
N SER A 255 -28.82 25.04 8.41
CA SER A 255 -29.00 24.45 9.72
C SER A 255 -28.56 25.41 10.81
N SER A 256 -29.26 25.43 11.95
CA SER A 256 -28.75 26.06 13.18
C SER A 256 -27.65 25.23 13.85
N GLU A 257 -27.50 23.96 13.44
CA GLU A 257 -26.47 23.04 13.91
C GLU A 257 -25.15 23.29 13.18
N LYS A 258 -24.05 22.81 13.78
CA LYS A 258 -22.70 23.08 13.30
C LYS A 258 -22.30 22.24 12.07
N GLY A 259 -21.61 22.88 11.13
CA GLY A 259 -21.01 22.30 9.93
C GLY A 259 -19.55 22.73 9.76
N PHE A 260 -18.95 22.32 8.65
CA PHE A 260 -17.58 22.67 8.28
C PHE A 260 -17.44 24.17 7.97
N CYS A 261 -16.28 24.73 8.25
CA CYS A 261 -15.90 26.05 7.78
C CYS A 261 -14.39 26.06 7.49
N MET A 262 -14.03 26.55 6.30
CA MET A 262 -12.64 26.60 5.86
C MET A 262 -11.79 27.54 6.73
N LYS A 263 -10.57 27.09 7.06
CA LYS A 263 -9.57 27.84 7.84
C LYS A 263 -8.17 27.62 7.29
N ASP A 264 -7.43 28.71 7.12
CA ASP A 264 -6.03 28.68 6.70
C ASP A 264 -5.11 28.07 7.78
N THR A 265 -5.46 28.23 9.05
CA THR A 265 -4.69 27.69 10.17
C THR A 265 -5.62 27.30 11.31
N LEU A 266 -5.38 26.12 11.89
CA LEU A 266 -6.07 25.61 13.06
C LEU A 266 -5.15 25.67 14.28
N PHE A 267 -5.68 26.20 15.38
CA PHE A 267 -5.01 26.28 16.68
C PHE A 267 -5.60 25.28 17.67
N LYS A 268 -5.00 25.16 18.85
CA LYS A 268 -5.50 24.29 19.92
C LYS A 268 -6.98 24.55 20.23
N GLY A 269 -7.76 23.47 20.33
CA GLY A 269 -9.17 23.50 20.69
C GLY A 269 -10.11 23.89 19.54
N GLU A 270 -9.56 24.27 18.39
CA GLU A 270 -10.34 24.58 17.20
C GLU A 270 -10.74 23.29 16.47
N ASN A 271 -12.04 23.19 16.17
CA ASN A 271 -12.62 22.14 15.35
C ASN A 271 -13.37 22.82 14.19
N PRO A 272 -12.92 22.65 12.93
CA PRO A 272 -13.53 23.34 11.79
C PRO A 272 -14.97 22.91 11.53
N PHE A 273 -15.37 21.70 11.92
CA PHE A 273 -16.75 21.20 11.85
C PHE A 273 -17.66 21.74 12.96
N GLN A 274 -17.15 22.63 13.81
CA GLN A 274 -17.92 23.35 14.83
C GLN A 274 -18.06 24.85 14.53
N MET A 275 -17.50 25.31 13.40
CA MET A 275 -17.37 26.73 13.06
C MET A 275 -18.37 27.20 12.01
N GLY A 276 -18.83 26.30 11.14
CA GLY A 276 -19.76 26.61 10.06
C GLY A 276 -21.18 26.08 10.25
N THR A 277 -21.88 25.94 9.14
CA THR A 277 -23.27 25.49 8.98
C THR A 277 -23.35 24.49 7.82
N PHE A 278 -24.39 23.66 7.81
CA PHE A 278 -24.68 22.77 6.68
C PHE A 278 -26.11 23.01 6.17
N LEU A 279 -26.39 22.56 4.96
CA LEU A 279 -27.70 22.66 4.33
C LEU A 279 -28.55 21.42 4.57
N GLN A 280 -29.82 21.63 4.90
CA GLN A 280 -30.87 20.60 4.89
C GLN A 280 -31.76 20.82 3.69
N VAL A 281 -31.93 19.77 2.88
CA VAL A 281 -32.63 19.84 1.60
C VAL A 281 -33.79 18.85 1.61
N HIS A 282 -35.01 19.39 1.47
CA HIS A 282 -36.23 18.59 1.44
C HIS A 282 -36.58 18.17 0.00
N PRO A 283 -36.77 16.86 -0.24
CA PRO A 283 -37.31 16.34 -1.50
C PRO A 283 -38.57 17.05 -1.99
N SER A 284 -38.59 17.36 -3.29
CA SER A 284 -39.80 17.82 -3.98
C SER A 284 -40.76 16.65 -4.24
N SER A 285 -42.07 16.93 -4.33
CA SER A 285 -43.08 15.94 -4.69
C SER A 285 -43.18 15.69 -6.20
N GLU A 286 -42.60 16.56 -7.02
CA GLU A 286 -42.83 16.58 -8.48
C GLU A 286 -41.63 16.08 -9.27
N ASN A 287 -40.43 16.62 -9.03
CA ASN A 287 -39.22 16.34 -9.81
C ASN A 287 -37.98 16.20 -8.90
N SER A 288 -36.94 15.52 -9.37
CA SER A 288 -35.62 15.51 -8.73
C SER A 288 -34.89 16.83 -9.00
N SER A 289 -33.91 17.15 -8.16
CA SER A 289 -33.08 18.36 -8.30
C SER A 289 -31.63 18.04 -7.94
N ASN A 290 -30.66 18.76 -8.50
CA ASN A 290 -29.25 18.58 -8.15
C ASN A 290 -28.67 19.74 -7.35
N ILE A 291 -27.67 19.41 -6.53
CA ILE A 291 -26.74 20.35 -5.89
C ILE A 291 -25.36 20.04 -6.46
N THR A 292 -24.72 21.03 -7.09
CA THR A 292 -23.44 20.85 -7.78
C THR A 292 -22.34 21.65 -7.09
N TYR A 293 -21.30 20.95 -6.66
CA TYR A 293 -20.06 21.50 -6.17
C TYR A 293 -19.06 21.57 -7.32
N LEU A 294 -18.73 22.78 -7.76
CA LEU A 294 -17.91 23.03 -8.94
C LEU A 294 -16.57 23.67 -8.54
N PRO A 295 -15.49 22.87 -8.43
CA PRO A 295 -14.16 23.36 -8.10
C PRO A 295 -13.51 24.11 -9.27
N ASN A 296 -12.62 25.04 -8.95
CA ASN A 296 -11.62 25.59 -9.87
C ASN A 296 -10.27 24.91 -9.59
N ILE A 297 -9.96 23.86 -10.36
CA ILE A 297 -8.78 23.02 -10.16
C ILE A 297 -7.51 23.77 -10.58
N PRO A 298 -6.47 23.87 -9.73
CA PRO A 298 -5.28 24.68 -10.02
C PRO A 298 -4.37 24.09 -11.10
N GLU A 299 -4.28 22.76 -11.18
CA GLU A 299 -3.45 22.03 -12.13
C GLU A 299 -4.06 20.68 -12.50
N ASP A 300 -3.66 20.15 -13.66
CA ASP A 300 -4.03 18.80 -14.08
C ASP A 300 -3.47 17.77 -13.07
N GLY A 301 -4.26 16.77 -12.69
CA GLY A 301 -3.76 15.71 -11.82
C GLY A 301 -4.84 14.90 -11.13
N GLU A 302 -4.38 13.93 -10.34
CA GLU A 302 -5.22 13.11 -9.47
C GLU A 302 -5.54 13.87 -8.18
N TYR A 303 -6.83 13.97 -7.84
CA TYR A 303 -7.32 14.56 -6.60
C TYR A 303 -8.26 13.58 -5.90
N ALA A 304 -8.02 13.32 -4.60
CA ALA A 304 -9.02 12.66 -3.77
C ALA A 304 -10.23 13.57 -3.56
N VAL A 305 -11.43 13.01 -3.67
CA VAL A 305 -12.69 13.72 -3.44
C VAL A 305 -13.28 13.27 -2.11
N TYR A 306 -13.49 14.24 -1.22
CA TYR A 306 -14.13 14.04 0.07
C TYR A 306 -15.41 14.87 0.15
N VAL A 307 -16.43 14.34 0.82
CA VAL A 307 -17.69 15.03 1.09
C VAL A 307 -17.94 15.13 2.58
N SER A 308 -18.62 16.19 3.01
CA SER A 308 -19.15 16.38 4.35
C SER A 308 -20.66 16.58 4.29
N TYR A 309 -21.34 16.17 5.35
CA TYR A 309 -22.77 16.39 5.56
C TYR A 309 -23.12 16.37 7.05
N GLY A 310 -24.20 17.07 7.40
CA GLY A 310 -24.64 17.24 8.78
C GLY A 310 -25.51 16.10 9.32
N LYS A 311 -25.55 15.98 10.65
CA LYS A 311 -26.40 15.01 11.37
C LYS A 311 -27.83 15.51 11.52
N VAL A 312 -28.80 14.80 10.96
CA VAL A 312 -30.24 15.11 11.09
C VAL A 312 -31.05 13.84 11.30
N GLU A 313 -32.07 13.90 12.16
CA GLU A 313 -33.04 12.81 12.32
C GLU A 313 -33.88 12.67 11.03
N GLY A 314 -33.98 11.45 10.49
CA GLY A 314 -34.66 11.23 9.20
C GLY A 314 -33.78 11.47 7.97
N ALA A 315 -32.46 11.62 8.13
CA ALA A 315 -31.51 11.62 7.02
C ALA A 315 -31.65 10.35 6.16
N LEU A 316 -31.54 10.51 4.84
CA LEU A 316 -31.59 9.41 3.90
C LEU A 316 -30.34 8.53 3.99
N ASN A 317 -30.51 7.22 3.77
CA ASN A 317 -29.42 6.23 3.86
C ASN A 317 -28.90 5.76 2.49
N ASN A 318 -29.37 6.37 1.41
CA ASN A 318 -29.04 5.98 0.03
C ASN A 318 -29.15 7.18 -0.90
N VAL A 319 -28.39 8.24 -0.62
CA VAL A 319 -28.38 9.48 -1.42
C VAL A 319 -27.47 9.28 -2.65
N PRO A 320 -27.94 9.53 -3.88
CA PRO A 320 -27.10 9.41 -5.08
C PRO A 320 -26.14 10.60 -5.21
N TYR A 321 -24.87 10.28 -5.43
CA TYR A 321 -23.79 11.23 -5.69
C TYR A 321 -23.14 10.90 -7.04
N ARG A 322 -22.63 11.91 -7.74
CA ARG A 322 -21.90 11.75 -9.01
C ARG A 322 -20.63 12.58 -8.97
N VAL A 323 -19.48 11.94 -9.16
CA VAL A 323 -18.22 12.64 -9.43
C VAL A 323 -18.06 12.69 -10.94
N ASN A 324 -18.11 13.88 -11.53
CA ASN A 324 -17.79 14.10 -12.93
C ASN A 324 -16.31 14.44 -13.03
N HIS A 325 -15.54 13.58 -13.69
CA HIS A 325 -14.10 13.71 -13.90
C HIS A 325 -13.78 13.63 -15.39
N SER A 326 -12.52 13.85 -15.75
CA SER A 326 -12.10 13.86 -17.16
C SER A 326 -12.32 12.53 -17.89
N GLY A 327 -12.33 11.41 -17.17
CA GLY A 327 -12.63 10.07 -17.69
C GLY A 327 -14.11 9.70 -17.78
N GLY A 328 -15.02 10.54 -17.28
CA GLY A 328 -16.46 10.28 -17.29
C GLY A 328 -17.14 10.60 -15.95
N THR A 329 -18.15 9.81 -15.59
CA THR A 329 -18.91 10.02 -14.35
C THR A 329 -18.91 8.77 -13.51
N THR A 330 -18.41 8.87 -12.27
CA THR A 330 -18.52 7.78 -11.29
C THR A 330 -19.68 8.04 -10.32
N ARG A 331 -20.54 7.03 -10.11
CA ARG A 331 -21.76 7.15 -9.30
C ARG A 331 -21.63 6.44 -7.96
N TYR A 332 -22.16 7.07 -6.92
CA TYR A 332 -22.13 6.57 -5.54
C TYR A 332 -23.51 6.65 -4.90
N PHE A 333 -23.75 5.79 -3.92
CA PHE A 333 -24.82 5.92 -2.93
C PHE A 333 -24.21 6.11 -1.55
N ILE A 334 -24.63 7.17 -0.86
CA ILE A 334 -24.11 7.57 0.44
C ILE A 334 -25.16 7.38 1.52
N ASN A 335 -24.76 6.77 2.64
CA ASN A 335 -25.60 6.61 3.80
C ASN A 335 -25.40 7.75 4.80
N GLN A 336 -26.24 8.78 4.73
CA GLN A 336 -26.13 9.97 5.60
C GLN A 336 -26.61 9.74 7.05
N GLN A 337 -26.96 8.50 7.42
CA GLN A 337 -27.25 8.12 8.82
C GLN A 337 -25.98 7.80 9.64
N MET A 338 -24.80 7.88 9.01
CA MET A 338 -23.49 7.63 9.59
C MET A 338 -22.43 8.50 8.90
N GLY A 339 -21.26 8.67 9.53
CA GLY A 339 -20.15 9.45 8.95
C GLY A 339 -20.41 10.95 8.80
N TYR A 340 -21.37 11.50 9.56
CA TYR A 340 -21.68 12.94 9.57
C TYR A 340 -20.61 13.77 10.29
N GLY A 341 -20.49 15.05 9.96
CA GLY A 341 -19.61 16.00 10.66
C GLY A 341 -18.12 15.66 10.56
N THR A 342 -17.71 15.02 9.46
CA THR A 342 -16.32 14.70 9.14
C THR A 342 -16.16 14.54 7.62
N TRP A 343 -14.95 14.25 7.15
CA TRP A 343 -14.67 13.98 5.75
C TRP A 343 -14.91 12.51 5.37
N VAL A 344 -15.78 12.27 4.39
CA VAL A 344 -16.06 10.96 3.79
C VAL A 344 -15.41 10.88 2.41
N TYR A 345 -14.48 9.93 2.23
CA TYR A 345 -13.77 9.71 0.97
C TYR A 345 -14.65 8.99 -0.05
N LEU A 346 -14.67 9.47 -1.30
CA LEU A 346 -15.38 8.84 -2.41
C LEU A 346 -14.46 8.12 -3.40
N GLY A 347 -13.25 8.63 -3.61
CA GLY A 347 -12.33 8.14 -4.63
C GLY A 347 -11.27 9.18 -4.98
N THR A 348 -10.31 8.77 -5.81
CA THR A 348 -9.30 9.66 -6.41
C THR A 348 -9.51 9.65 -7.91
N PHE A 349 -9.56 10.83 -8.53
CA PHE A 349 -9.87 10.98 -9.94
C PHE A 349 -8.98 12.03 -10.59
N TYR A 350 -8.70 11.83 -11.88
CA TYR A 350 -8.01 12.81 -12.70
C TYR A 350 -8.93 13.97 -13.09
N PHE A 351 -8.53 15.18 -12.73
CA PHE A 351 -9.18 16.42 -13.15
C PHE A 351 -8.27 17.24 -14.05
N LYS A 352 -8.91 17.94 -15.01
CA LYS A 352 -8.25 18.98 -15.79
C LYS A 352 -8.27 20.29 -15.03
N LYS A 353 -7.22 21.09 -15.21
CA LYS A 353 -7.10 22.44 -14.69
C LYS A 353 -8.31 23.30 -15.10
N GLY A 354 -8.73 24.15 -14.17
CA GLY A 354 -9.81 25.10 -14.33
C GLY A 354 -11.14 24.59 -13.81
N LYS A 355 -12.22 25.16 -14.33
CA LYS A 355 -13.58 24.98 -13.84
C LYS A 355 -14.46 24.40 -14.95
N ASN A 356 -14.95 23.17 -14.79
CA ASN A 356 -15.78 22.51 -15.80
C ASN A 356 -16.84 21.60 -15.17
N ALA A 357 -18.12 21.98 -15.28
CA ALA A 357 -19.22 21.21 -14.70
C ALA A 357 -19.35 19.78 -15.24
N LYS A 358 -18.95 19.51 -16.49
CA LYS A 358 -19.12 18.19 -17.13
C LYS A 358 -17.98 17.21 -16.84
N THR A 359 -16.78 17.72 -16.60
CA THR A 359 -15.57 16.90 -16.45
C THR A 359 -14.77 17.24 -15.19
N GLY A 360 -15.34 18.03 -14.28
CA GLY A 360 -14.76 18.43 -13.01
C GLY A 360 -15.78 19.00 -12.04
N SER A 361 -16.62 18.14 -11.46
CA SER A 361 -17.62 18.53 -10.45
C SER A 361 -18.05 17.36 -9.57
N LEU A 362 -18.71 17.66 -8.45
CA LEU A 362 -19.49 16.70 -7.68
C LEU A 362 -20.96 17.13 -7.66
N GLU A 363 -21.87 16.24 -8.04
CA GLU A 363 -23.32 16.45 -8.00
C GLU A 363 -23.97 15.55 -6.95
N ILE A 364 -24.89 16.11 -6.18
CA ILE A 364 -25.77 15.39 -5.25
C ILE A 364 -27.18 15.43 -5.82
N GLU A 365 -27.75 14.26 -6.10
CA GLU A 365 -29.12 14.15 -6.58
C GLU A 365 -30.09 14.08 -5.40
N VAL A 366 -31.02 15.03 -5.33
CA VAL A 366 -32.11 15.02 -4.35
C VAL A 366 -33.29 14.24 -4.96
N PRO A 367 -33.60 13.03 -4.46
CA PRO A 367 -34.63 12.20 -5.07
C PRO A 367 -36.03 12.79 -4.84
N TYR A 368 -36.90 12.72 -5.85
CA TYR A 368 -38.30 13.16 -5.71
C TYR A 368 -39.12 12.18 -4.87
N LYS A 369 -40.14 12.69 -4.15
CA LYS A 369 -41.07 11.90 -3.30
C LYS A 369 -40.39 11.07 -2.19
N ALA A 370 -39.11 11.28 -1.91
CA ALA A 370 -38.47 10.67 -0.75
C ALA A 370 -39.02 11.29 0.54
N SER A 371 -39.23 10.46 1.58
CA SER A 371 -39.81 10.88 2.86
C SER A 371 -38.78 11.35 3.89
N GLY A 372 -37.50 11.39 3.53
CA GLY A 372 -36.38 11.80 4.41
C GLY A 372 -35.73 13.10 3.96
N ILE A 373 -34.59 13.42 4.59
CA ILE A 373 -33.85 14.66 4.37
C ILE A 373 -32.49 14.34 3.73
N VAL A 374 -32.08 15.13 2.75
CA VAL A 374 -30.68 15.15 2.26
C VAL A 374 -29.95 16.26 3.01
N THR A 375 -28.78 15.96 3.58
CA THR A 375 -27.90 16.97 4.17
C THR A 375 -26.64 17.13 3.34
N THR A 376 -26.10 18.35 3.28
CA THR A 376 -24.83 18.60 2.57
C THR A 376 -24.14 19.81 3.16
N ASP A 377 -22.81 19.82 3.12
CA ASP A 377 -21.96 20.80 3.79
C ASP A 377 -20.87 21.25 2.79
N ALA A 378 -19.68 20.65 2.87
CA ALA A 378 -18.54 20.94 2.02
C ALA A 378 -18.07 19.74 1.19
N VAL A 379 -17.37 20.03 0.09
CA VAL A 379 -16.66 19.07 -0.76
C VAL A 379 -15.21 19.52 -0.89
N ARG A 380 -14.28 18.58 -0.71
CA ARG A 380 -12.84 18.82 -0.76
C ARG A 380 -12.20 17.98 -1.87
N PHE A 381 -11.44 18.62 -2.73
CA PHE A 381 -10.63 18.02 -3.78
C PHE A 381 -9.15 18.18 -3.42
N GLY A 382 -8.43 17.09 -3.22
CA GLY A 382 -7.01 17.10 -2.87
C GLY A 382 -6.72 16.89 -1.38
N GLY A 383 -5.45 16.58 -1.08
CA GLY A 383 -4.96 16.29 0.27
C GLY A 383 -4.50 17.52 1.05
N GLY A 384 -3.95 18.51 0.35
CA GLY A 384 -3.52 19.78 0.92
C GLY A 384 -2.25 19.73 1.78
N MET A 385 -1.85 20.91 2.26
CA MET A 385 -0.75 21.08 3.22
C MET A 385 -1.25 20.97 4.67
N GLY A 386 -0.34 20.60 5.58
CA GLY A 386 -0.60 20.64 7.01
C GLY A 386 -0.91 22.06 7.49
N ASN A 387 -2.08 22.24 8.12
CA ASN A 387 -2.58 23.55 8.55
C ASN A 387 -2.80 23.67 10.08
N VAL A 388 -2.36 22.67 10.86
CA VAL A 388 -2.42 22.74 12.32
C VAL A 388 -1.14 23.38 12.86
N ALA A 389 -1.27 24.49 13.58
CA ALA A 389 -0.13 25.17 14.18
C ALA A 389 0.07 24.73 15.64
N ARG A 390 1.33 24.43 16.01
CA ARG A 390 1.71 23.96 17.34
C ARG A 390 2.78 24.84 17.98
N ARG A 391 2.75 24.92 19.30
CA ARG A 391 3.77 25.53 20.16
C ARG A 391 3.76 24.79 21.50
N PRO A 392 4.77 24.95 22.36
CA PRO A 392 4.68 24.46 23.72
C PRO A 392 3.59 25.25 24.44
N GLU A 393 2.80 24.56 25.27
CA GLU A 393 1.80 25.17 26.15
C GLU A 393 2.48 25.83 27.36
N ASP A 394 1.74 26.26 28.37
CA ASP A 394 2.34 26.81 29.61
C ASP A 394 3.18 25.75 30.37
N SER A 395 2.92 24.48 30.09
CA SER A 395 3.68 23.32 30.55
C SER A 395 3.63 22.20 29.51
N TYR A 396 4.59 21.28 29.54
CA TYR A 396 4.57 20.08 28.69
C TYR A 396 4.84 18.81 29.50
N ILE A 397 4.43 17.67 28.96
CA ILE A 397 4.74 16.35 29.50
C ILE A 397 5.78 15.73 28.57
N LYS A 398 6.92 15.34 29.12
CA LYS A 398 7.99 14.69 28.34
C LYS A 398 7.48 13.48 27.57
N ARG A 399 7.95 13.32 26.33
CA ARG A 399 7.63 12.15 25.50
C ARG A 399 8.03 10.86 26.21
N LYS A 400 7.20 9.83 26.08
CA LYS A 400 7.46 8.49 26.63
C LYS A 400 7.38 7.45 25.54
N TRP A 401 8.41 6.65 25.42
CA TRP A 401 8.38 5.47 24.56
C TRP A 401 7.33 4.48 25.08
N SER A 402 6.53 3.92 24.17
CA SER A 402 5.37 3.06 24.51
C SER A 402 5.74 1.88 25.43
N LEU A 403 6.95 1.34 25.30
CA LEU A 403 7.51 0.29 26.17
C LEU A 403 7.62 0.67 27.66
N ASN A 404 7.78 1.96 27.95
CA ASN A 404 8.06 2.50 29.29
C ASN A 404 6.87 3.24 29.92
N ASP A 405 5.73 3.32 29.22
CA ASP A 405 4.58 4.14 29.61
C ASP A 405 4.06 3.81 31.04
N HIS A 406 4.24 2.57 31.49
CA HIS A 406 3.82 2.10 32.81
C HIS A 406 4.84 2.31 33.96
N GLN A 407 6.08 2.74 33.70
CA GLN A 407 7.18 2.68 34.69
C GLN A 407 7.64 4.03 35.26
N GLN A 408 7.23 5.18 34.72
CA GLN A 408 7.61 6.52 35.21
C GLN A 408 6.41 7.41 35.53
N GLN A 409 6.46 8.13 36.65
CA GLN A 409 5.52 9.21 36.94
C GLN A 409 5.59 10.29 35.84
N ASN A 410 4.44 10.81 35.40
CA ASN A 410 4.39 11.95 34.50
C ASN A 410 5.06 13.15 35.19
N SER A 411 6.24 13.54 34.72
CA SER A 411 6.88 14.79 35.14
C SER A 411 6.46 15.87 34.16
N GLU A 412 5.40 16.59 34.54
CA GLU A 412 5.03 17.85 33.90
C GLU A 412 6.13 18.88 34.15
N VAL A 413 6.51 19.60 33.10
CA VAL A 413 7.55 20.65 33.13
C VAL A 413 6.88 21.97 32.81
N ASP A 414 6.82 22.86 33.80
CA ASP A 414 6.34 24.24 33.62
C ASP A 414 7.37 25.05 32.82
N LEU A 415 6.90 25.81 31.84
CA LEU A 415 7.75 26.69 31.06
C LEU A 415 7.95 28.04 31.77
N SER A 416 9.11 28.65 31.55
CA SER A 416 9.41 29.97 32.10
C SER A 416 8.70 31.07 31.32
N ASP A 417 8.04 31.98 32.04
CA ASP A 417 7.43 33.21 31.48
C ASP A 417 8.41 34.13 30.71
N SER A 418 9.72 33.87 30.79
CA SER A 418 10.75 34.66 30.10
C SER A 418 10.90 34.35 28.60
N VAL A 419 10.33 33.23 28.13
CA VAL A 419 10.42 32.77 26.73
C VAL A 419 9.04 32.79 26.09
N THR A 420 8.88 33.56 25.01
CA THR A 420 7.64 33.62 24.23
C THR A 420 7.70 32.65 23.05
N TYR A 421 6.90 31.58 23.09
CA TYR A 421 6.76 30.63 21.98
C TYR A 421 5.69 31.08 20.98
N THR A 422 5.99 30.96 19.68
CA THR A 422 5.05 31.25 18.59
C THR A 422 4.50 29.96 17.97
N PRO A 423 3.22 29.90 17.57
CA PRO A 423 2.69 28.77 16.82
C PRO A 423 3.44 28.54 15.49
N LYS A 424 3.74 27.28 15.17
CA LYS A 424 4.46 26.85 13.96
C LYS A 424 3.66 25.78 13.23
N LEU A 425 3.50 25.94 11.93
CA LEU A 425 3.05 24.86 11.03
C LEU A 425 4.18 23.85 10.82
N SER A 426 3.82 22.62 10.44
CA SER A 426 4.80 21.57 10.12
C SER A 426 5.64 21.87 8.88
N GLY A 427 5.07 22.64 7.93
CA GLY A 427 5.67 22.88 6.61
C GLY A 427 5.66 21.65 5.70
N LYS A 428 4.94 20.58 6.07
CA LYS A 428 4.85 19.34 5.29
C LYS A 428 3.46 19.17 4.66
N PRO A 429 3.35 18.41 3.57
CA PRO A 429 2.07 17.90 3.07
C PRO A 429 1.33 17.13 4.18
N ARG A 430 0.00 17.24 4.21
CA ARG A 430 -0.81 16.70 5.32
C ARG A 430 -0.70 15.18 5.48
N TRP A 431 -0.43 14.44 4.40
CA TRP A 431 -0.23 12.98 4.43
C TRP A 431 1.02 12.56 5.23
N MET A 432 2.00 13.44 5.38
CA MET A 432 3.19 13.19 6.19
C MET A 432 2.96 13.37 7.69
N GLU A 433 1.96 14.17 8.08
CA GLU A 433 1.71 14.50 9.47
C GLU A 433 1.17 13.31 10.27
N ALA A 434 1.41 13.36 11.58
CA ALA A 434 0.85 12.40 12.53
C ALA A 434 -0.69 12.42 12.53
N GLY A 435 -1.29 11.27 12.86
CA GLY A 435 -2.74 11.06 12.75
C GLY A 435 -3.56 12.06 13.55
N ARG A 436 -3.07 12.50 14.70
CA ARG A 436 -3.79 13.46 15.56
C ARG A 436 -4.10 14.80 14.88
N TYR A 437 -3.24 15.29 13.99
CA TYR A 437 -3.44 16.60 13.34
C TYR A 437 -4.53 16.52 12.29
N ARG A 438 -4.56 15.41 11.53
CA ARG A 438 -5.70 15.13 10.66
C ARG A 438 -6.97 14.90 11.44
N MET A 439 -6.94 14.25 12.60
CA MET A 439 -8.15 14.09 13.42
C MET A 439 -8.73 15.45 13.84
N GLN A 440 -7.88 16.41 14.21
CA GLN A 440 -8.32 17.78 14.45
C GLN A 440 -8.95 18.41 13.20
N TYR A 441 -8.26 18.34 12.05
CA TYR A 441 -8.76 18.86 10.77
C TYR A 441 -10.08 18.20 10.32
N ALA A 442 -10.24 16.90 10.59
CA ALA A 442 -11.41 16.10 10.24
C ALA A 442 -12.56 16.21 11.27
N GLY A 443 -12.44 17.14 12.23
CA GLY A 443 -13.51 17.44 13.19
C GLY A 443 -13.73 16.42 14.29
N VAL A 444 -12.78 15.51 14.51
CA VAL A 444 -12.84 14.54 15.61
C VAL A 444 -12.82 15.29 16.96
N PRO A 445 -13.53 14.84 18.00
CA PRO A 445 -13.47 15.44 19.33
C PRO A 445 -12.07 15.36 19.96
N ASP A 446 -11.64 16.42 20.63
CA ASP A 446 -10.29 16.54 21.17
C ASP A 446 -10.00 15.63 22.38
N THR A 447 -10.53 15.99 23.54
CA THR A 447 -10.15 15.47 24.88
C THR A 447 -10.50 14.01 25.10
N ILE A 448 -11.41 13.46 24.29
CA ILE A 448 -11.83 12.06 24.35
C ILE A 448 -11.20 11.18 23.26
N VAL A 449 -10.55 11.77 22.23
CA VAL A 449 -9.90 11.00 21.15
C VAL A 449 -8.42 11.37 20.98
N TYR A 450 -8.10 12.58 20.49
CA TYR A 450 -6.74 12.89 20.01
C TYR A 450 -5.91 13.79 20.93
N SER A 451 -6.48 14.30 22.01
CA SER A 451 -5.80 15.11 23.03
C SER A 451 -6.00 14.48 24.41
N LEU A 452 -5.40 13.30 24.60
CA LEU A 452 -5.59 12.51 25.82
C LEU A 452 -4.79 13.05 27.00
N ASN A 453 -3.70 13.76 26.69
CA ASN A 453 -2.77 14.43 27.60
C ASN A 453 -2.90 15.97 27.53
N ASP A 454 -4.11 16.48 27.26
CA ASP A 454 -4.46 17.90 27.27
C ASP A 454 -3.57 18.80 26.39
N ASN A 455 -3.12 18.27 25.24
CA ASN A 455 -2.21 18.91 24.28
C ASN A 455 -0.80 19.17 24.82
N LYS A 456 -0.42 18.55 25.94
CA LYS A 456 0.90 18.72 26.56
C LYS A 456 1.95 17.74 26.05
N ASN A 457 1.56 16.73 25.26
CA ASN A 457 2.45 15.72 24.71
C ASN A 457 1.91 15.17 23.39
N ASP A 458 2.42 15.71 22.28
CA ASP A 458 1.89 15.37 20.97
C ASP A 458 2.25 13.98 20.50
N TYR A 459 3.45 13.52 20.85
CA TYR A 459 3.92 12.19 20.50
C TYR A 459 3.02 11.10 21.10
N ASN A 460 2.78 11.17 22.41
CA ASN A 460 1.96 10.19 23.09
C ASN A 460 0.48 10.31 22.69
N ASP A 461 -0.03 11.54 22.52
CA ASP A 461 -1.39 11.76 22.03
C ASP A 461 -1.61 11.16 20.64
N ASP A 462 -0.62 11.24 19.75
CA ASP A 462 -0.71 10.69 18.40
C ASP A 462 -0.96 9.18 18.37
N TYR A 463 -0.06 8.36 18.91
CA TYR A 463 -0.27 6.90 18.87
C TYR A 463 -1.43 6.45 19.77
N GLN A 464 -1.72 7.16 20.86
CA GLN A 464 -2.84 6.82 21.73
C GLN A 464 -4.20 7.11 21.09
N SER A 465 -4.28 8.14 20.24
CA SER A 465 -5.52 8.59 19.61
C SER A 465 -6.14 7.56 18.68
N ARG A 466 -5.34 6.73 18.00
CA ARG A 466 -5.79 5.85 16.91
C ARG A 466 -6.80 4.82 17.37
N GLY A 467 -6.56 4.22 18.53
CA GLY A 467 -7.51 3.27 19.11
C GLY A 467 -8.80 3.93 19.61
N GLU A 468 -8.71 5.15 20.15
CA GLU A 468 -9.90 5.92 20.53
C GLU A 468 -10.68 6.43 19.32
N TRP A 469 -9.99 6.71 18.22
CA TRP A 469 -10.60 7.10 16.95
C TRP A 469 -11.42 5.95 16.38
N VAL A 470 -10.89 4.72 16.39
CA VAL A 470 -11.67 3.51 16.02
C VAL A 470 -12.95 3.41 16.85
N ASN A 471 -12.85 3.64 18.15
CA ASN A 471 -13.99 3.63 19.07
C ASN A 471 -14.99 4.76 18.76
N TYR A 472 -14.52 5.95 18.37
CA TYR A 472 -15.35 7.07 17.95
C TYR A 472 -16.07 6.83 16.62
N LEU A 473 -15.43 6.16 15.64
CA LEU A 473 -16.08 5.76 14.40
C LEU A 473 -17.35 4.94 14.70
N MET A 474 -17.24 3.97 15.62
CA MET A 474 -18.36 3.11 15.99
C MET A 474 -19.41 3.81 16.86
N GLY A 475 -18.97 4.55 17.90
CA GLY A 475 -19.87 5.14 18.89
C GLY A 475 -20.51 4.11 19.83
N ASN A 476 -21.52 4.56 20.58
CA ASN A 476 -22.20 3.80 21.64
C ASN A 476 -22.70 2.41 21.15
N PRO A 477 -22.38 1.30 21.84
CA PRO A 477 -21.68 1.18 23.13
C PRO A 477 -20.16 1.01 23.04
N ASN A 478 -19.58 1.13 21.85
CA ASN A 478 -18.15 0.94 21.59
C ASN A 478 -17.35 2.27 21.62
N GLY A 479 -17.89 3.32 22.24
CA GLY A 479 -17.30 4.66 22.24
C GLY A 479 -15.93 4.75 22.95
N PRO A 480 -15.23 5.89 22.83
CA PRO A 480 -13.90 6.10 23.41
C PRO A 480 -13.87 5.88 24.93
N SER A 481 -12.72 5.50 25.46
CA SER A 481 -12.54 5.11 26.87
C SER A 481 -13.01 6.18 27.87
N LYS A 482 -12.79 7.47 27.57
CA LYS A 482 -13.24 8.60 28.41
C LYS A 482 -14.74 8.92 28.26
N ALA A 483 -15.39 8.44 27.19
CA ALA A 483 -16.81 8.68 26.91
C ALA A 483 -17.48 7.49 26.17
N PRO A 484 -17.64 6.31 26.83
CA PRO A 484 -18.13 5.10 26.15
C PRO A 484 -19.52 5.22 25.53
N GLY A 485 -20.38 6.07 26.11
CA GLY A 485 -21.73 6.35 25.63
C GLY A 485 -21.82 7.40 24.51
N THR A 486 -20.69 7.90 23.98
CA THR A 486 -20.73 8.91 22.90
C THR A 486 -21.41 8.33 21.66
N PRO A 487 -22.32 9.06 20.98
CA PRO A 487 -22.98 8.55 19.78
C PRO A 487 -22.02 8.18 18.64
N GLY A 488 -20.84 8.82 18.57
CA GLY A 488 -19.84 8.56 17.54
C GLY A 488 -20.34 8.86 16.12
N LEU A 489 -19.74 8.20 15.14
CA LEU A 489 -20.11 8.31 13.72
C LEU A 489 -21.01 7.17 13.22
N ASN A 490 -21.33 6.20 14.08
CA ASN A 490 -22.20 5.05 13.76
C ASN A 490 -21.68 4.18 12.58
N ILE A 491 -20.35 4.08 12.43
CA ILE A 491 -19.67 3.27 11.41
C ILE A 491 -19.18 1.97 12.08
N PRO A 492 -19.77 0.79 11.77
CA PRO A 492 -19.41 -0.45 12.44
C PRO A 492 -18.08 -1.01 11.90
N VAL A 493 -17.00 -0.88 12.67
CA VAL A 493 -15.67 -1.42 12.32
C VAL A 493 -15.59 -2.93 12.61
N ASP A 494 -14.97 -3.71 11.72
CA ASP A 494 -14.84 -5.17 11.85
C ASP A 494 -13.49 -5.63 12.38
N LEU A 495 -12.43 -4.91 12.01
CA LEU A 495 -11.07 -5.06 12.54
C LEU A 495 -10.32 -3.72 12.47
N ALA A 496 -9.29 -3.60 13.31
CA ALA A 496 -8.29 -2.56 13.19
C ALA A 496 -6.88 -3.13 12.97
N PHE A 497 -6.01 -2.38 12.30
CA PHE A 497 -4.65 -2.81 11.98
C PHE A 497 -3.64 -1.66 12.02
N ALA A 498 -2.64 -1.78 12.89
CA ALA A 498 -1.52 -0.85 12.99
C ALA A 498 -0.30 -1.43 12.27
N PHE A 499 0.19 -0.77 11.23
CA PHE A 499 1.37 -1.21 10.48
C PHE A 499 2.57 -0.35 10.85
N HIS A 500 3.54 -0.94 11.55
CA HIS A 500 4.83 -0.35 11.91
C HIS A 500 6.01 -1.18 11.37
N THR A 501 7.19 -0.58 11.45
CA THR A 501 8.47 -1.30 11.35
C THR A 501 9.32 -1.06 12.59
N ASP A 502 10.05 -2.09 13.01
CA ASP A 502 10.79 -2.08 14.28
C ASP A 502 12.13 -1.34 14.14
N ALA A 503 12.79 -1.06 15.26
CA ALA A 503 14.06 -0.32 15.33
C ALA A 503 15.11 -1.08 16.16
N GLY A 504 15.44 -2.30 15.74
CA GLY A 504 16.52 -3.12 16.28
C GLY A 504 17.69 -3.27 15.30
N THR A 505 18.85 -3.67 15.82
CA THR A 505 20.05 -3.98 15.04
C THR A 505 20.59 -5.35 15.45
N THR A 506 21.34 -6.00 14.56
CA THR A 506 22.06 -7.25 14.89
C THR A 506 23.56 -7.10 14.62
N PRO A 507 24.44 -7.67 15.48
CA PRO A 507 25.90 -7.53 15.31
C PRO A 507 26.48 -8.12 14.02
N GLY A 508 25.74 -9.00 13.34
CA GLY A 508 26.14 -9.65 12.09
C GLY A 508 25.23 -9.30 10.91
N ASP A 509 24.34 -8.31 11.06
CA ASP A 509 23.36 -7.91 10.06
C ASP A 509 22.54 -9.09 9.52
N SER A 510 22.06 -9.96 10.40
CA SER A 510 21.07 -10.97 10.05
C SER A 510 19.66 -10.37 10.11
N VAL A 511 18.74 -10.87 9.30
CA VAL A 511 17.32 -10.46 9.33
C VAL A 511 16.74 -10.59 10.74
N ILE A 512 16.15 -9.51 11.25
CA ILE A 512 15.40 -9.49 12.52
C ILE A 512 14.01 -10.11 12.32
N GLY A 513 13.33 -9.70 11.25
CA GLY A 513 12.06 -10.27 10.82
C GLY A 513 10.84 -9.84 11.65
N THR A 514 9.77 -10.63 11.55
CA THR A 514 8.40 -10.15 11.78
C THR A 514 7.85 -10.46 13.16
N LEU A 515 7.43 -9.43 13.90
CA LEU A 515 6.79 -9.50 15.22
C LEU A 515 5.31 -9.08 15.12
N GLY A 516 4.43 -9.82 15.79
CA GLY A 516 3.00 -9.49 15.92
C GLY A 516 2.65 -9.13 17.36
N ILE A 517 1.86 -8.08 17.56
CA ILE A 517 1.44 -7.62 18.88
C ILE A 517 -0.09 -7.54 18.93
N TYR A 518 -0.68 -8.09 19.98
CA TYR A 518 -2.11 -8.04 20.26
C TYR A 518 -2.35 -7.80 21.75
N SER A 519 -3.61 -7.57 22.14
CA SER A 519 -4.00 -7.53 23.56
C SER A 519 -5.24 -8.36 23.81
N SER A 520 -5.14 -9.39 24.66
CA SER A 520 -6.29 -10.24 25.00
C SER A 520 -6.81 -10.07 26.43
N VAL A 521 -6.14 -9.25 27.25
CA VAL A 521 -6.37 -9.22 28.71
C VAL A 521 -7.26 -8.07 29.23
N THR A 522 -7.46 -7.02 28.44
CA THR A 522 -8.29 -5.86 28.86
C THR A 522 -9.77 -6.23 28.94
N ASN A 523 -10.54 -5.57 29.83
CA ASN A 523 -11.98 -5.75 30.02
C ASN A 523 -12.38 -7.23 30.22
N ASP A 524 -11.69 -7.92 31.14
CA ASP A 524 -11.89 -9.34 31.43
C ASP A 524 -11.79 -10.25 30.18
N GLY A 525 -11.04 -9.80 29.17
CA GLY A 525 -10.82 -10.51 27.92
C GLY A 525 -11.98 -10.43 26.93
N GLN A 526 -12.85 -9.43 27.05
CA GLN A 526 -14.01 -9.22 26.18
C GLN A 526 -14.04 -7.83 25.52
N PHE A 527 -14.61 -7.76 24.32
CA PHE A 527 -15.05 -6.52 23.69
C PHE A 527 -16.41 -6.08 24.24
N PRO A 528 -16.87 -4.84 24.02
CA PRO A 528 -18.16 -4.38 24.52
C PRO A 528 -19.37 -5.17 24.00
N ASP A 529 -19.25 -5.85 22.86
CA ASP A 529 -20.27 -6.76 22.30
C ASP A 529 -20.27 -8.16 22.95
N GLY A 530 -19.42 -8.40 23.96
CA GLY A 530 -19.27 -9.66 24.67
C GLY A 530 -18.38 -10.70 23.95
N LYS A 531 -17.83 -10.37 22.78
CA LYS A 531 -16.93 -11.27 22.04
C LYS A 531 -15.55 -11.31 22.69
N SER A 532 -14.85 -12.43 22.54
CA SER A 532 -13.54 -12.62 23.15
C SER A 532 -12.46 -11.81 22.43
N ARG A 533 -11.58 -11.16 23.21
CA ARG A 533 -10.37 -10.50 22.70
C ARG A 533 -9.30 -11.45 22.18
N LEU A 534 -9.48 -12.77 22.36
CA LEU A 534 -8.66 -13.76 21.65
C LEU A 534 -8.85 -13.67 20.12
N ALA A 535 -9.92 -13.03 19.62
CA ALA A 535 -10.02 -12.68 18.21
C ALA A 535 -8.86 -11.78 17.72
N SER A 536 -8.28 -10.91 18.57
CA SER A 536 -7.07 -10.14 18.23
C SER A 536 -5.84 -11.04 18.07
N ARG A 537 -5.74 -12.10 18.87
CA ARG A 537 -4.70 -13.11 18.72
C ARG A 537 -4.88 -13.90 17.41
N ASP A 538 -6.11 -14.28 17.09
CA ASP A 538 -6.42 -15.00 15.84
C ASP A 538 -6.04 -14.18 14.61
N LEU A 539 -6.41 -12.89 14.60
CA LEU A 539 -5.99 -11.95 13.57
C LEU A 539 -4.45 -11.92 13.43
N THR A 540 -3.76 -11.82 14.56
CA THR A 540 -2.29 -11.76 14.61
C THR A 540 -1.64 -13.04 14.09
N ASP A 541 -2.13 -14.22 14.51
CA ASP A 541 -1.60 -15.52 14.06
C ASP A 541 -1.81 -15.71 12.57
N VAL A 542 -3.02 -15.46 12.07
CA VAL A 542 -3.37 -15.64 10.66
C VAL A 542 -2.53 -14.73 9.77
N ILE A 543 -2.44 -13.43 10.09
CA ILE A 543 -1.64 -12.47 9.29
C ILE A 543 -0.14 -12.79 9.38
N GLN A 544 0.42 -12.94 10.58
CA GLN A 544 1.86 -13.18 10.73
C GLN A 544 2.28 -14.51 10.08
N SER A 545 1.45 -15.55 10.18
CA SER A 545 1.72 -16.82 9.51
C SER A 545 1.68 -16.69 7.99
N GLN A 546 0.77 -15.88 7.44
CA GLN A 546 0.74 -15.63 6.00
C GLN A 546 1.97 -14.88 5.53
N ILE A 547 2.35 -13.79 6.21
CA ILE A 547 3.55 -12.99 5.88
C ILE A 547 4.79 -13.88 5.85
N VAL A 548 5.03 -14.62 6.95
CA VAL A 548 6.21 -15.47 7.07
C VAL A 548 6.22 -16.58 6.02
N SER A 549 5.05 -17.15 5.70
CA SER A 549 4.95 -18.19 4.66
C SER A 549 5.33 -17.63 3.29
N ASP A 550 4.73 -16.51 2.90
CA ASP A 550 4.94 -15.94 1.57
C ASP A 550 6.38 -15.45 1.41
N VAL A 551 6.91 -14.72 2.39
CA VAL A 551 8.30 -14.20 2.35
C VAL A 551 9.32 -15.34 2.26
N ARG A 552 9.09 -16.47 2.94
CA ARG A 552 9.98 -17.63 2.86
C ARG A 552 9.93 -18.37 1.55
N LEU A 553 8.80 -18.32 0.85
CA LEU A 553 8.64 -18.93 -0.46
C LEU A 553 9.23 -18.07 -1.58
N THR A 554 9.35 -16.76 -1.35
CA THR A 554 9.85 -15.82 -2.36
C THR A 554 11.26 -15.31 -2.04
N PHE A 555 11.47 -14.62 -0.93
CA PHE A 555 12.68 -13.81 -0.72
C PHE A 555 13.77 -14.48 0.11
N ASP A 556 13.39 -15.05 1.26
CA ASP A 556 14.34 -15.54 2.26
C ASP A 556 13.71 -16.70 3.01
N ASP A 557 14.11 -17.93 2.68
CA ASP A 557 13.60 -19.16 3.28
C ASP A 557 13.88 -19.26 4.79
N GLU A 558 14.86 -18.49 5.27
CA GLU A 558 15.22 -18.36 6.68
C GLU A 558 14.57 -17.13 7.36
N TRP A 559 13.66 -16.40 6.68
CA TRP A 559 13.03 -15.19 7.22
C TRP A 559 12.53 -15.40 8.65
N THR A 560 13.02 -14.57 9.57
CA THR A 560 12.80 -14.81 10.99
C THR A 560 11.36 -14.50 11.38
N ARG A 561 10.62 -15.53 11.78
CA ARG A 561 9.39 -15.34 12.55
C ARG A 561 9.75 -14.95 13.98
N ARG A 562 9.24 -13.82 14.49
CA ARG A 562 9.32 -13.45 15.91
C ARG A 562 8.02 -13.80 16.64
N ALA A 563 8.02 -13.63 17.95
CA ALA A 563 6.91 -13.99 18.82
C ALA A 563 5.61 -13.24 18.51
N MET A 564 4.46 -13.81 18.90
CA MET A 564 3.23 -13.05 19.07
C MET A 564 3.14 -12.54 20.52
N TRP A 565 3.14 -11.23 20.70
CA TRP A 565 3.12 -10.60 22.02
C TRP A 565 1.71 -10.20 22.45
N ASP A 566 1.26 -10.74 23.59
CA ASP A 566 0.09 -10.24 24.31
C ASP A 566 0.51 -9.08 25.22
N LYS A 567 0.37 -7.84 24.73
CA LYS A 567 0.84 -6.62 25.39
C LYS A 567 -0.16 -5.48 25.25
N GLN A 568 -0.18 -4.60 26.23
CA GLN A 568 -1.07 -3.44 26.25
C GLN A 568 -0.42 -2.23 25.55
N TYR A 569 0.02 -2.42 24.30
CA TYR A 569 0.41 -1.30 23.44
C TYR A 569 -0.86 -0.55 23.04
N SER A 570 -0.85 0.78 23.12
CA SER A 570 -2.06 1.60 23.01
C SER A 570 -2.88 1.29 21.76
N GLU A 571 -2.20 1.16 20.63
CA GLU A 571 -2.79 0.84 19.33
C GLU A 571 -3.39 -0.57 19.26
N ALA A 572 -2.91 -1.51 20.07
CA ALA A 572 -3.42 -2.88 20.12
C ALA A 572 -4.49 -3.10 21.21
N TYR A 573 -4.46 -2.33 22.31
CA TYR A 573 -5.35 -2.56 23.46
C TYR A 573 -6.54 -1.62 23.55
N ARG A 574 -6.47 -0.38 23.04
CA ARG A 574 -7.58 0.58 23.13
C ARG A 574 -8.76 0.28 22.20
N PRO A 575 -8.57 -0.24 20.98
CA PRO A 575 -9.70 -0.55 20.12
C PRO A 575 -10.68 -1.54 20.74
N ASN A 576 -11.97 -1.26 20.56
CA ASN A 576 -13.10 -2.10 20.95
C ASN A 576 -13.47 -3.15 19.87
N VAL A 577 -12.52 -3.45 18.97
CA VAL A 577 -12.63 -4.46 17.90
C VAL A 577 -11.34 -5.29 17.83
N PRO A 578 -11.33 -6.46 17.17
CA PRO A 578 -10.09 -7.20 16.97
C PRO A 578 -9.01 -6.35 16.33
N THR A 579 -7.82 -6.36 16.90
CA THR A 579 -6.70 -5.51 16.45
C THR A 579 -5.38 -6.23 16.53
N MET A 580 -4.55 -5.99 15.52
CA MET A 580 -3.14 -6.36 15.46
C MET A 580 -2.30 -5.10 15.26
N LEU A 581 -1.17 -5.04 15.97
CA LEU A 581 -0.05 -4.18 15.62
C LEU A 581 1.05 -5.08 15.02
N LEU A 582 1.49 -4.73 13.81
CA LEU A 582 2.54 -5.41 13.07
C LEU A 582 3.83 -4.61 13.19
N GLU A 583 4.91 -5.30 13.57
CA GLU A 583 6.29 -4.84 13.43
C GLU A 583 6.94 -5.75 12.37
N LEU A 584 6.93 -5.31 11.09
CA LEU A 584 7.19 -6.20 9.95
C LEU A 584 8.64 -6.71 9.88
N LEU A 585 9.57 -5.77 9.96
CA LEU A 585 11.01 -5.89 9.79
C LEU A 585 11.67 -4.78 10.60
N SER A 586 13.00 -4.73 10.66
CA SER A 586 13.67 -3.61 11.30
C SER A 586 14.28 -2.56 10.38
N HIS A 587 13.85 -1.30 10.55
CA HIS A 587 14.33 -0.15 9.81
C HIS A 587 15.79 0.25 10.13
N GLN A 588 16.31 -0.15 11.29
CA GLN A 588 17.70 0.15 11.67
C GLN A 588 18.70 -0.92 11.21
N ASN A 589 18.23 -2.04 10.66
CA ASN A 589 19.05 -3.17 10.25
C ASN A 589 19.12 -3.21 8.72
N LEU A 590 20.33 -3.09 8.15
CA LEU A 590 20.50 -3.01 6.70
C LEU A 590 20.02 -4.29 6.00
N ALA A 591 20.22 -5.47 6.60
CA ALA A 591 19.75 -6.73 6.02
C ALA A 591 18.22 -6.81 5.89
N ASP A 592 17.47 -6.24 6.82
CA ASP A 592 16.02 -6.11 6.69
C ASP A 592 15.67 -5.09 5.58
N MET A 593 16.38 -3.95 5.55
CA MET A 593 16.11 -2.86 4.60
C MET A 593 16.46 -3.19 3.15
N LYS A 594 17.37 -4.15 2.90
CA LYS A 594 17.62 -4.69 1.55
C LYS A 594 16.35 -5.24 0.90
N TYR A 595 15.53 -5.96 1.69
CA TYR A 595 14.21 -6.41 1.25
C TYR A 595 13.20 -5.28 1.33
N GLY A 596 13.23 -4.52 2.43
CA GLY A 596 12.24 -3.47 2.68
C GLY A 596 12.18 -2.38 1.60
N LEU A 597 13.28 -2.06 0.95
CA LEU A 597 13.31 -1.07 -0.13
C LEU A 597 12.85 -1.63 -1.49
N ASP A 598 12.70 -2.96 -1.62
CA ASP A 598 12.21 -3.60 -2.84
C ASP A 598 10.69 -3.43 -3.00
N PRO A 599 10.19 -2.74 -4.06
CA PRO A 599 8.76 -2.61 -4.30
C PRO A 599 8.03 -3.95 -4.46
N ARG A 600 8.72 -5.00 -4.92
CA ARG A 600 8.17 -6.34 -5.06
C ARG A 600 7.98 -7.01 -3.69
N PHE A 601 8.89 -6.78 -2.73
CA PHE A 601 8.70 -7.19 -1.33
C PHE A 601 7.52 -6.47 -0.69
N LYS A 602 7.39 -5.16 -0.94
CA LYS A 602 6.25 -4.36 -0.48
C LYS A 602 4.92 -4.92 -1.00
N PHE A 603 4.87 -5.32 -2.27
CA PHE A 603 3.70 -5.99 -2.87
C PHE A 603 3.40 -7.33 -2.18
N THR A 604 4.38 -8.24 -2.09
CA THR A 604 4.18 -9.59 -1.52
C THR A 604 3.72 -9.53 -0.07
N VAL A 605 4.34 -8.68 0.76
CA VAL A 605 3.93 -8.52 2.16
C VAL A 605 2.52 -7.91 2.27
N SER A 606 2.22 -6.89 1.48
CA SER A 606 0.88 -6.28 1.48
C SER A 606 -0.19 -7.28 1.05
N ARG A 607 0.11 -8.10 0.04
CA ARG A 607 -0.76 -9.20 -0.41
C ARG A 607 -0.92 -10.25 0.68
N ALA A 608 0.14 -10.62 1.40
CA ALA A 608 0.08 -11.55 2.51
C ALA A 608 -0.79 -11.04 3.67
N ILE A 609 -0.69 -9.75 4.01
CA ILE A 609 -1.54 -9.10 5.01
C ILE A 609 -3.02 -9.14 4.56
N TYR A 610 -3.30 -8.74 3.32
CA TYR A 610 -4.63 -8.79 2.72
C TYR A 610 -5.22 -10.21 2.79
N LYS A 611 -4.47 -11.22 2.34
CA LYS A 611 -4.85 -12.64 2.41
C LYS A 611 -5.20 -13.06 3.85
N GLY A 612 -4.37 -12.67 4.82
CA GLY A 612 -4.62 -12.93 6.24
C GLY A 612 -5.89 -12.26 6.77
N MET A 613 -6.17 -11.02 6.36
CA MET A 613 -7.39 -10.30 6.75
C MET A 613 -8.65 -10.96 6.16
N VAL A 614 -8.64 -11.36 4.89
CA VAL A 614 -9.75 -12.07 4.26
C VAL A 614 -10.03 -13.38 4.98
N ARG A 615 -9.00 -14.19 5.24
CA ARG A 615 -9.11 -15.46 5.98
C ARG A 615 -9.71 -15.26 7.38
N PHE A 616 -9.23 -14.26 8.12
CA PHE A 616 -9.73 -13.92 9.45
C PHE A 616 -11.20 -13.51 9.43
N LEU A 617 -11.58 -12.56 8.58
CA LEU A 617 -12.95 -12.06 8.49
C LEU A 617 -13.91 -13.15 8.00
N SER A 618 -13.52 -13.89 6.95
CA SER A 618 -14.31 -14.99 6.40
C SER A 618 -14.63 -16.06 7.45
N ALA A 619 -13.62 -16.46 8.23
CA ALA A 619 -13.78 -17.44 9.30
C ALA A 619 -14.76 -16.98 10.39
N ARG A 620 -14.69 -15.69 10.77
CA ARG A 620 -15.59 -15.12 11.80
C ARG A 620 -17.02 -14.94 11.32
N GLU A 621 -17.21 -14.85 10.01
CA GLU A 621 -18.49 -14.63 9.33
C GLU A 621 -19.12 -15.94 8.82
N GLY A 622 -18.37 -17.04 8.84
CA GLY A 622 -18.85 -18.35 8.37
C GLY A 622 -18.98 -18.43 6.85
N ARG A 623 -18.13 -17.70 6.11
CA ARG A 623 -18.09 -17.70 4.64
C ARG A 623 -16.76 -18.23 4.12
N ARG A 624 -16.73 -18.57 2.83
CA ARG A 624 -15.51 -18.98 2.14
C ARG A 624 -14.59 -17.76 1.96
N ALA A 625 -13.30 -17.97 2.16
CA ALA A 625 -12.27 -16.99 1.79
C ALA A 625 -11.86 -17.22 0.33
N VAL A 626 -12.00 -16.20 -0.52
CA VAL A 626 -11.46 -16.17 -1.88
C VAL A 626 -10.64 -14.90 -2.02
N ILE A 627 -9.43 -15.03 -2.56
CA ILE A 627 -8.50 -13.93 -2.75
C ILE A 627 -8.63 -13.40 -4.17
N LYS A 628 -8.53 -12.08 -4.35
CA LYS A 628 -8.60 -11.43 -5.66
C LYS A 628 -7.46 -11.88 -6.59
N PRO A 629 -7.65 -11.96 -7.92
CA PRO A 629 -6.62 -12.40 -8.86
C PRO A 629 -5.40 -11.47 -8.92
N LEU A 630 -4.35 -11.91 -9.61
CA LEU A 630 -3.26 -11.04 -10.06
C LEU A 630 -3.66 -10.27 -11.33
N ALA A 631 -2.90 -9.21 -11.64
CA ALA A 631 -3.11 -8.43 -12.85
C ALA A 631 -2.93 -9.31 -14.10
N PRO A 632 -3.80 -9.20 -15.12
CA PRO A 632 -3.55 -9.80 -16.43
C PRO A 632 -2.24 -9.30 -17.04
N ASP A 633 -1.59 -10.15 -17.83
CA ASP A 633 -0.37 -9.84 -18.59
C ASP A 633 -0.61 -10.04 -20.10
N HIS A 634 0.46 -9.97 -20.91
CA HIS A 634 0.41 -10.14 -22.36
C HIS A 634 -0.62 -9.22 -23.04
N LEU A 635 -0.73 -7.96 -22.58
CA LEU A 635 -1.66 -7.02 -23.18
C LEU A 635 -1.23 -6.74 -24.63
N SER A 636 -2.19 -6.68 -25.54
CA SER A 636 -1.91 -6.40 -26.96
C SER A 636 -3.03 -5.62 -27.63
N LEU A 637 -2.64 -4.64 -28.44
CA LEU A 637 -3.52 -3.88 -29.34
C LEU A 637 -3.07 -4.18 -30.78
N ILE A 638 -3.87 -4.88 -31.57
CA ILE A 638 -3.52 -5.22 -32.97
C ILE A 638 -4.60 -4.72 -33.92
N GLN A 639 -4.23 -3.95 -34.95
CA GLN A 639 -5.19 -3.49 -35.95
C GLN A 639 -5.70 -4.67 -36.78
N VAL A 640 -7.02 -4.75 -36.96
CA VAL A 640 -7.67 -5.76 -37.80
C VAL A 640 -7.96 -5.19 -39.19
N GLU A 641 -8.74 -4.11 -39.24
CA GLU A 641 -9.05 -3.39 -40.47
C GLU A 641 -9.58 -1.99 -40.12
N GLY A 642 -9.16 -0.95 -40.84
CA GLY A 642 -9.64 0.41 -40.59
C GLY A 642 -9.48 0.82 -39.13
N LYS A 643 -10.59 1.20 -38.46
CA LYS A 643 -10.61 1.56 -37.02
C LYS A 643 -10.78 0.36 -36.08
N LYS A 644 -10.88 -0.86 -36.60
CA LYS A 644 -11.09 -2.07 -35.79
C LYS A 644 -9.77 -2.56 -35.22
N LEU A 645 -9.78 -2.79 -33.91
CA LEU A 645 -8.66 -3.25 -33.12
C LEU A 645 -9.03 -4.54 -32.39
N ARG A 646 -8.14 -5.52 -32.40
CA ARG A 646 -8.18 -6.65 -31.47
C ARG A 646 -7.40 -6.26 -30.22
N LEU A 647 -8.10 -6.24 -29.10
CA LEU A 647 -7.54 -6.20 -27.77
C LEU A 647 -7.46 -7.64 -27.24
N SER A 648 -6.34 -8.04 -26.66
CA SER A 648 -6.19 -9.34 -25.97
C SER A 648 -5.21 -9.27 -24.80
N TRP A 649 -5.35 -10.21 -23.88
CA TRP A 649 -4.54 -10.37 -22.67
C TRP A 649 -4.59 -11.83 -22.20
N ASN A 650 -3.73 -12.21 -21.25
CA ASN A 650 -3.73 -13.54 -20.63
C ASN A 650 -4.07 -13.47 -19.12
N PRO A 651 -4.73 -14.51 -18.56
CA PRO A 651 -4.83 -14.67 -17.11
C PRO A 651 -3.47 -14.97 -16.49
N VAL A 652 -3.23 -14.44 -15.29
CA VAL A 652 -2.04 -14.75 -14.49
C VAL A 652 -2.42 -15.62 -13.28
N GLU A 653 -1.69 -16.71 -13.09
CA GLU A 653 -1.81 -17.59 -11.93
C GLU A 653 -1.07 -17.01 -10.73
N ASP A 654 -1.67 -17.10 -9.53
CA ASP A 654 -0.97 -16.79 -8.28
C ASP A 654 -0.37 -18.08 -7.69
N PRO A 655 0.96 -18.28 -7.75
CA PRO A 655 1.58 -19.50 -7.22
C PRO A 655 1.47 -19.62 -5.69
N LEU A 656 1.11 -18.53 -5.00
CA LEU A 656 0.95 -18.49 -3.54
C LEU A 656 -0.53 -18.52 -3.10
N GLU A 657 -1.48 -18.63 -4.03
CA GLU A 657 -2.91 -18.59 -3.72
C GLU A 657 -3.80 -19.25 -4.78
N GLU A 658 -4.13 -20.53 -4.57
CA GLU A 658 -4.99 -21.32 -5.48
C GLU A 658 -6.41 -20.74 -5.67
N SER A 659 -6.91 -19.92 -4.73
CA SER A 659 -8.24 -19.32 -4.87
C SER A 659 -8.28 -18.09 -5.80
N ALA A 660 -7.12 -17.54 -6.18
CA ALA A 660 -6.99 -16.30 -6.94
C ALA A 660 -7.16 -16.47 -8.46
N VAL A 661 -8.07 -17.36 -8.87
CA VAL A 661 -8.34 -17.65 -10.29
C VAL A 661 -9.32 -16.61 -10.87
N PRO A 662 -9.02 -15.97 -12.00
CA PRO A 662 -9.95 -15.08 -12.70
C PRO A 662 -11.21 -15.80 -13.20
N SER A 663 -12.36 -15.16 -13.05
CA SER A 663 -13.65 -15.56 -13.65
C SER A 663 -14.22 -14.53 -14.62
N GLY A 664 -13.56 -13.37 -14.76
CA GLY A 664 -13.92 -12.31 -15.68
C GLY A 664 -12.89 -11.18 -15.65
N TYR A 665 -13.10 -10.18 -16.48
CA TYR A 665 -12.18 -9.07 -16.69
C TYR A 665 -12.93 -7.76 -16.83
N LYS A 666 -12.22 -6.67 -16.56
CA LYS A 666 -12.73 -5.34 -16.79
C LYS A 666 -11.71 -4.53 -17.57
N VAL A 667 -12.15 -4.04 -18.72
CA VAL A 667 -11.35 -3.27 -19.67
C VAL A 667 -11.66 -1.81 -19.48
N TYR A 668 -10.65 -1.04 -19.09
CA TYR A 668 -10.74 0.40 -18.89
C TYR A 668 -10.22 1.14 -20.12
N GLN A 669 -10.84 2.28 -20.44
CA GLN A 669 -10.43 3.12 -21.56
C GLN A 669 -10.13 4.54 -21.09
N ARG A 670 -9.06 5.12 -21.61
CA ARG A 670 -8.73 6.55 -21.54
C ARG A 670 -8.67 7.13 -22.96
N ILE A 671 -9.16 8.35 -23.11
CA ILE A 671 -9.06 9.12 -24.37
C ILE A 671 -8.09 10.28 -24.14
N GLU A 672 -7.08 10.40 -25.00
CA GLU A 672 -6.01 11.40 -24.87
C GLU A 672 -5.40 11.38 -23.45
N ASP A 673 -5.18 12.55 -22.86
CA ASP A 673 -4.58 12.78 -21.56
C ASP A 673 -5.63 12.96 -20.44
N ASN A 674 -6.84 12.40 -20.61
CA ASN A 674 -7.89 12.40 -19.59
C ASN A 674 -7.68 11.28 -18.55
N GLY A 675 -8.59 11.15 -17.58
CA GLY A 675 -8.66 9.98 -16.71
C GLY A 675 -9.24 8.75 -17.41
N PHE A 676 -9.10 7.59 -16.78
CA PHE A 676 -9.81 6.37 -17.21
C PHE A 676 -11.31 6.45 -16.89
N ASP A 677 -12.10 5.77 -17.71
CA ASP A 677 -13.53 5.54 -17.48
C ASP A 677 -13.78 4.52 -16.36
N ASN A 678 -15.05 4.12 -16.20
CA ASN A 678 -15.45 3.14 -15.19
C ASN A 678 -15.20 1.68 -15.63
N GLY A 679 -14.65 1.44 -16.82
CA GLY A 679 -14.41 0.13 -17.42
C GLY A 679 -15.65 -0.66 -17.83
N PHE A 680 -15.45 -1.60 -18.76
CA PHE A 680 -16.45 -2.52 -19.29
C PHE A 680 -16.12 -3.96 -18.91
N PHE A 681 -17.12 -4.71 -18.42
CA PHE A 681 -16.96 -6.11 -18.00
C PHE A 681 -17.05 -7.09 -19.17
N THR A 682 -16.17 -8.10 -19.19
CA THR A 682 -16.23 -9.23 -20.13
C THR A 682 -15.72 -10.51 -19.47
N THR A 683 -16.13 -11.68 -19.97
CA THR A 683 -15.54 -12.97 -19.59
C THR A 683 -14.48 -13.47 -20.56
N ASP A 684 -14.40 -12.85 -21.74
CA ASP A 684 -13.44 -13.21 -22.77
C ASP A 684 -12.08 -12.58 -22.47
N THR A 685 -11.00 -13.19 -22.98
CA THR A 685 -9.63 -12.66 -22.92
C THR A 685 -9.24 -11.91 -24.19
N THR A 686 -10.17 -11.77 -25.13
CA THR A 686 -9.99 -11.05 -26.38
C THR A 686 -11.29 -10.41 -26.82
N MET A 687 -11.19 -9.23 -27.43
CA MET A 687 -12.33 -8.53 -28.02
C MET A 687 -11.92 -7.72 -29.23
N VAL A 688 -12.85 -7.55 -30.17
CA VAL A 688 -12.68 -6.63 -31.30
C VAL A 688 -13.52 -5.39 -31.04
N ILE A 689 -12.85 -4.24 -30.95
CA ILE A 689 -13.48 -2.93 -30.76
C ILE A 689 -13.27 -2.07 -32.00
N GLU A 690 -14.15 -1.11 -32.22
CA GLU A 690 -13.97 -0.08 -33.24
C GLU A 690 -13.70 1.26 -32.57
N LEU A 691 -12.57 1.88 -32.90
CA LEU A 691 -12.22 3.20 -32.34
C LEU A 691 -13.25 4.25 -32.80
N PRO A 692 -13.73 5.13 -31.90
CA PRO A 692 -14.69 6.16 -32.28
C PRO A 692 -14.18 7.11 -33.37
N GLU A 693 -12.96 7.64 -33.22
CA GLU A 693 -12.38 8.66 -34.09
C GLU A 693 -11.00 8.27 -34.61
N TRP A 694 -10.63 8.81 -35.77
CA TRP A 694 -9.27 8.75 -36.31
C TRP A 694 -8.40 9.84 -35.69
N GLY A 695 -7.10 9.60 -35.56
CA GLY A 695 -6.13 10.57 -35.05
C GLY A 695 -6.24 10.85 -33.54
N THR A 696 -7.14 10.17 -32.83
CA THR A 696 -7.27 10.26 -31.37
C THR A 696 -6.51 9.11 -30.72
N ILE A 697 -5.84 9.36 -29.59
CA ILE A 697 -5.18 8.31 -28.81
C ILE A 697 -6.18 7.68 -27.86
N TYR A 698 -6.28 6.36 -27.92
CA TYR A 698 -7.02 5.54 -26.96
C TYR A 698 -6.03 4.70 -26.18
N SER A 699 -6.14 4.69 -24.85
CA SER A 699 -5.32 3.85 -23.98
C SER A 699 -6.20 2.85 -23.22
N PHE A 700 -5.70 1.64 -23.03
CA PHE A 700 -6.41 0.54 -22.40
C PHE A 700 -5.58 -0.10 -21.30
N LYS A 701 -6.25 -0.45 -20.21
CA LYS A 701 -5.71 -1.34 -19.16
C LYS A 701 -6.76 -2.35 -18.76
N VAL A 702 -6.33 -3.51 -18.28
CA VAL A 702 -7.22 -4.61 -17.93
C VAL A 702 -6.99 -5.04 -16.48
N THR A 703 -8.08 -5.40 -15.80
CA THR A 703 -8.06 -6.04 -14.48
C THR A 703 -8.80 -7.38 -14.57
N ALA A 704 -8.41 -8.32 -13.72
CA ALA A 704 -9.08 -9.60 -13.53
C ALA A 704 -10.00 -9.56 -12.32
N LEU A 705 -11.12 -10.27 -12.38
CA LEU A 705 -12.14 -10.33 -11.33
C LEU A 705 -12.43 -11.77 -10.94
N ASN A 706 -12.74 -11.99 -9.67
CA ASN A 706 -13.38 -13.20 -9.17
C ASN A 706 -14.30 -12.87 -7.98
N ASP A 707 -14.88 -13.89 -7.33
CA ASP A 707 -15.76 -13.71 -6.16
C ASP A 707 -15.09 -13.06 -4.94
N GLY A 708 -13.75 -12.93 -4.96
CA GLY A 708 -12.93 -12.32 -3.92
C GLY A 708 -12.58 -10.84 -4.15
N GLY A 709 -12.66 -10.34 -5.39
CA GLY A 709 -12.33 -8.95 -5.71
C GLY A 709 -11.84 -8.71 -7.14
N GLU A 710 -11.42 -7.47 -7.40
CA GLU A 710 -10.78 -6.99 -8.63
C GLU A 710 -9.25 -6.89 -8.44
N SER A 711 -8.46 -7.33 -9.42
CA SER A 711 -7.00 -7.24 -9.38
C SER A 711 -6.52 -5.78 -9.49
N MET A 712 -5.25 -5.54 -9.15
CA MET A 712 -4.60 -4.32 -9.67
C MET A 712 -4.53 -4.41 -11.21
N ALA A 713 -4.37 -3.27 -11.88
CA ALA A 713 -4.09 -3.26 -13.32
C ALA A 713 -2.63 -3.64 -13.58
N GLY A 714 -2.37 -4.26 -14.74
CA GLY A 714 -1.04 -4.41 -15.29
C GLY A 714 -0.61 -3.14 -16.03
N GLU A 715 0.00 -3.32 -17.19
CA GLU A 715 0.40 -2.20 -18.05
C GLU A 715 -0.78 -1.49 -18.73
N THR A 716 -0.52 -0.27 -19.18
CA THR A 716 -1.40 0.49 -20.07
C THR A 716 -0.78 0.56 -21.46
N LEU A 717 -1.55 0.10 -22.46
CA LEU A 717 -1.19 0.19 -23.87
C LEU A 717 -2.02 1.25 -24.58
N SER A 718 -1.44 1.89 -25.60
CA SER A 718 -2.11 2.94 -26.39
C SER A 718 -2.13 2.65 -27.88
N VAL A 719 -3.10 3.24 -28.58
CA VAL A 719 -3.26 3.15 -30.03
C VAL A 719 -3.73 4.49 -30.59
N SER A 720 -3.27 4.85 -31.78
CA SER A 720 -3.91 5.85 -32.61
C SER A 720 -3.80 5.47 -34.08
N LEU A 721 -4.91 5.55 -34.80
CA LEU A 721 -4.95 5.20 -36.22
C LEU A 721 -5.30 6.46 -37.01
N GLN A 722 -4.59 6.70 -38.11
CA GLN A 722 -4.81 7.80 -39.04
C GLN A 722 -5.64 7.33 -40.24
N SER A 723 -6.44 8.24 -40.81
CA SER A 723 -7.30 7.91 -41.97
C SER A 723 -6.59 7.97 -43.31
N ASP A 724 -5.47 8.69 -43.38
CA ASP A 724 -4.68 8.99 -44.57
C ASP A 724 -3.31 8.30 -44.60
N SER A 725 -2.99 7.50 -43.57
CA SER A 725 -1.73 6.76 -43.48
C SER A 725 -1.97 5.28 -43.20
N ASN A 726 -1.41 4.43 -44.08
CA ASN A 726 -1.32 2.98 -43.86
C ASN A 726 0.00 2.60 -43.16
N ASP A 727 0.88 3.57 -42.89
CA ASP A 727 2.15 3.34 -42.24
C ASP A 727 1.92 3.15 -40.74
N LEU A 728 2.06 1.91 -40.28
CA LEU A 728 1.80 1.49 -38.91
C LEU A 728 3.12 1.27 -38.15
N VAL A 729 3.30 1.98 -37.06
CA VAL A 729 4.40 1.78 -36.11
C VAL A 729 3.94 0.84 -34.99
N LEU A 730 4.77 -0.14 -34.65
CA LEU A 730 4.55 -0.99 -33.47
C LEU A 730 5.36 -0.43 -32.31
N VAL A 731 4.69 -0.03 -31.24
CA VAL A 731 5.34 0.31 -29.98
C VAL A 731 5.34 -0.92 -29.08
N VAL A 732 6.51 -1.40 -28.70
CA VAL A 732 6.66 -2.56 -27.80
C VAL A 732 7.04 -2.03 -26.43
N ASN A 733 6.15 -2.25 -25.45
CA ASN A 733 6.39 -1.91 -24.06
C ASN A 733 7.34 -2.94 -23.43
N GLY A 734 8.63 -2.64 -23.41
CA GLY A 734 9.64 -3.44 -22.73
C GLY A 734 10.12 -2.81 -21.42
N PHE A 735 9.40 -1.81 -20.88
CA PHE A 735 9.72 -1.22 -19.58
C PHE A 735 8.65 -1.56 -18.55
N ASP A 736 8.83 -2.69 -17.87
CA ASP A 736 7.97 -3.17 -16.80
C ASP A 736 8.75 -3.36 -15.47
N ARG A 737 10.07 -3.10 -15.49
CA ARG A 737 10.92 -3.19 -14.30
C ARG A 737 10.40 -2.36 -13.13
N VAL A 738 10.36 -3.03 -11.98
CA VAL A 738 10.36 -2.43 -10.64
C VAL A 738 11.42 -3.13 -9.80
N ALA A 739 12.27 -2.36 -9.12
CA ALA A 739 13.47 -2.89 -8.49
C ALA A 739 13.87 -2.11 -7.23
N PRO A 740 14.54 -2.75 -6.26
CA PRO A 740 15.19 -2.04 -5.16
C PRO A 740 16.39 -1.23 -5.67
N PRO A 741 16.88 -0.25 -4.91
CA PRO A 741 18.21 0.30 -5.15
C PRO A 741 19.28 -0.78 -4.96
N SER A 742 20.47 -0.53 -5.50
CA SER A 742 21.66 -1.35 -5.25
C SER A 742 22.21 -1.17 -3.83
N PHE A 743 23.02 -2.12 -3.37
CA PHE A 743 23.58 -2.12 -2.01
C PHE A 743 25.06 -2.47 -2.01
N VAL A 744 25.80 -1.86 -1.08
CA VAL A 744 27.15 -2.29 -0.68
C VAL A 744 27.12 -2.89 0.72
N ASP A 745 27.92 -3.92 0.93
CA ASP A 745 27.98 -4.63 2.21
C ASP A 745 29.40 -5.15 2.49
N GLY A 746 30.15 -4.38 3.27
CA GLY A 746 31.52 -4.67 3.67
C GLY A 746 31.98 -3.69 4.76
N GLU A 747 33.21 -3.18 4.64
CA GLU A 747 33.71 -2.09 5.51
C GLU A 747 32.84 -0.83 5.37
N THR A 748 32.41 -0.52 4.16
CA THR A 748 31.30 0.40 3.88
C THR A 748 30.04 -0.41 3.61
N ALA A 749 28.92 0.00 4.22
CA ALA A 749 27.66 -0.70 4.05
C ALA A 749 26.47 0.25 3.95
N GLY A 750 25.53 -0.02 3.04
CA GLY A 750 24.38 0.83 2.83
C GLY A 750 23.81 0.76 1.42
N VAL A 751 23.00 1.75 1.09
CA VAL A 751 22.36 1.88 -0.23
C VAL A 751 23.31 2.57 -1.20
N ALA A 752 23.63 1.92 -2.31
CA ALA A 752 24.60 2.37 -3.30
C ALA A 752 23.95 3.22 -4.40
N TRP A 753 23.43 4.40 -4.03
CA TRP A 753 22.76 5.35 -4.96
C TRP A 753 23.60 5.83 -6.16
N TRP A 754 24.84 5.39 -6.27
CA TRP A 754 25.74 5.67 -7.38
C TRP A 754 25.79 4.55 -8.42
N ASP A 755 25.23 3.37 -8.13
CA ASP A 755 25.24 2.19 -9.02
C ASP A 755 23.85 1.94 -9.62
N ASP A 756 22.81 1.89 -8.78
CA ASP A 756 21.40 1.78 -9.20
C ASP A 756 20.51 2.40 -8.10
N GLU A 757 19.65 3.36 -8.46
CA GLU A 757 18.70 3.98 -7.53
C GLU A 757 17.41 3.16 -7.38
N GLY A 758 17.22 2.12 -8.20
CA GLY A 758 16.04 1.29 -8.26
C GLY A 758 14.87 1.97 -8.95
N VAL A 759 13.83 1.19 -9.25
CA VAL A 759 12.64 1.69 -9.94
C VAL A 759 11.40 1.47 -9.06
N PRO A 760 10.81 2.53 -8.47
CA PRO A 760 9.60 2.41 -7.67
C PRO A 760 8.39 1.90 -8.48
N TRP A 761 7.47 1.21 -7.80
CA TRP A 761 6.14 0.90 -8.35
C TRP A 761 5.28 2.17 -8.38
N HIS A 762 5.02 2.72 -9.58
CA HIS A 762 4.44 4.06 -9.85
C HIS A 762 5.21 5.23 -9.24
N ARG A 763 5.39 5.23 -7.92
CA ARG A 763 6.01 6.29 -7.14
C ARG A 763 6.46 5.83 -5.75
N ASP A 764 7.52 6.44 -5.24
CA ASP A 764 7.90 6.38 -3.82
C ASP A 764 7.53 7.67 -3.08
N MET A 765 6.99 7.50 -1.88
CA MET A 765 6.56 8.56 -0.96
C MET A 765 7.42 8.59 0.32
N SER A 766 8.40 7.68 0.43
CA SER A 766 9.14 7.46 1.67
C SER A 766 10.61 7.92 1.62
N HIS A 767 11.08 8.37 0.45
CA HIS A 767 12.47 8.80 0.28
C HIS A 767 12.77 10.11 1.01
N THR A 768 13.77 10.11 1.90
CA THR A 768 14.19 11.30 2.65
C THR A 768 15.35 12.03 1.99
N GLY A 769 16.24 11.29 1.31
CA GLY A 769 17.48 11.78 0.70
C GLY A 769 18.58 10.72 0.74
N LYS A 770 19.71 10.95 0.08
CA LYS A 770 20.79 9.94 -0.01
C LYS A 770 21.46 9.66 1.35
N GLN A 771 21.94 8.44 1.52
CA GLN A 771 22.78 8.05 2.67
C GLN A 771 24.15 8.74 2.57
N TYR A 772 24.65 9.27 3.69
CA TYR A 772 25.97 9.90 3.78
C TYR A 772 26.93 9.19 4.76
N ASP A 773 26.44 8.39 5.71
CA ASP A 773 27.28 7.61 6.63
C ASP A 773 27.19 6.11 6.31
N TYR A 774 28.27 5.56 5.75
CA TYR A 774 28.40 4.16 5.36
C TYR A 774 29.26 3.33 6.32
N ASP A 775 29.80 3.93 7.38
CA ASP A 775 30.69 3.24 8.31
C ASP A 775 29.84 2.49 9.35
N ARG A 776 29.87 1.15 9.31
CA ARG A 776 29.16 0.29 10.28
C ARG A 776 29.58 0.54 11.74
N SER A 777 30.77 1.10 11.96
CA SER A 777 31.30 1.39 13.29
C SER A 777 30.87 2.75 13.85
N SER A 778 30.26 3.60 13.02
CA SER A 778 29.71 4.89 13.45
C SER A 778 28.68 4.68 14.56
N PRO A 779 28.91 5.23 15.78
CA PRO A 779 28.03 5.02 16.90
C PRO A 779 26.72 5.82 16.73
N TRP A 780 25.63 5.22 17.18
CA TRP A 780 24.38 5.96 17.38
C TRP A 780 24.54 6.95 18.56
N LEU A 781 24.23 8.22 18.34
CA LEU A 781 24.17 9.24 19.40
C LEU A 781 22.72 9.55 19.77
N ASP A 782 21.92 9.94 18.78
CA ASP A 782 20.48 10.23 18.88
C ASP A 782 19.82 10.13 17.49
N ASP A 783 18.53 10.47 17.39
CA ASP A 783 17.79 10.39 16.12
C ASP A 783 18.27 11.42 15.05
N ASP A 784 18.95 12.49 15.46
CA ASP A 784 19.53 13.49 14.55
C ASP A 784 20.95 13.11 14.10
N SER A 785 21.64 12.27 14.88
CA SER A 785 22.97 11.73 14.61
C SER A 785 23.00 10.21 14.82
N PRO A 786 22.37 9.44 13.91
CA PRO A 786 22.15 8.00 14.13
C PRO A 786 23.34 7.11 13.79
N GLY A 787 24.41 7.66 13.19
CA GLY A 787 25.59 6.91 12.76
C GLY A 787 25.32 6.12 11.48
N HIS A 788 25.68 4.83 11.46
CA HIS A 788 25.57 3.98 10.27
C HIS A 788 24.18 4.06 9.61
N GLY A 789 24.15 4.37 8.32
CA GLY A 789 22.92 4.51 7.55
C GLY A 789 22.36 5.93 7.49
N ALA A 790 22.91 6.89 8.25
CA ALA A 790 22.41 8.27 8.30
C ALA A 790 22.20 8.87 6.90
N SER A 791 21.05 9.50 6.69
CA SER A 791 20.64 10.03 5.39
C SER A 791 20.19 11.48 5.43
N TYR A 792 20.28 12.15 4.27
CA TYR A 792 19.78 13.51 4.09
C TYR A 792 18.24 13.58 4.15
N ALA A 793 17.72 14.81 4.19
CA ALA A 793 16.30 15.16 4.34
C ALA A 793 15.76 16.05 3.20
N ASP A 794 16.54 16.26 2.14
CA ASP A 794 16.29 17.20 1.04
C ASP A 794 15.22 16.73 0.03
N MET A 795 14.78 15.48 0.17
CA MET A 795 13.73 14.88 -0.65
C MET A 795 12.40 14.66 0.10
N GLU A 796 12.36 14.94 1.40
CA GLU A 796 11.15 14.75 2.20
C GLU A 796 9.96 15.59 1.71
N GLY A 797 8.84 14.93 1.41
CA GLY A 797 7.61 15.55 0.93
C GLY A 797 7.53 15.67 -0.58
N LYS A 798 8.58 15.27 -1.29
CA LYS A 798 8.55 15.04 -2.73
C LYS A 798 8.06 13.62 -3.04
N ILE A 799 7.47 13.45 -4.21
CA ILE A 799 7.04 12.16 -4.73
C ILE A 799 8.06 11.73 -5.77
N ILE A 800 8.75 10.61 -5.56
CA ILE A 800 9.75 10.13 -6.51
C ILE A 800 9.03 9.30 -7.58
N PRO A 801 8.96 9.74 -8.85
CA PRO A 801 8.35 8.94 -9.91
C PRO A 801 9.15 7.66 -10.16
N GLY A 802 8.44 6.57 -10.40
CA GLY A 802 9.01 5.29 -10.86
C GLY A 802 8.35 4.82 -12.15
N ASN A 803 8.21 3.51 -12.33
CA ASN A 803 7.52 2.97 -13.49
C ASN A 803 6.01 3.22 -13.37
N ASN A 804 5.47 4.10 -14.22
CA ASN A 804 4.04 4.42 -14.22
C ASN A 804 3.19 3.45 -15.08
N PHE A 805 3.85 2.54 -15.81
CA PHE A 805 3.28 1.55 -16.73
C PHE A 805 2.44 2.15 -17.88
N ASP A 806 2.78 3.37 -18.31
CA ASP A 806 2.00 4.14 -19.29
C ASP A 806 2.87 4.94 -20.27
N PHE A 807 4.16 4.61 -20.39
CA PHE A 807 5.10 5.31 -21.27
C PHE A 807 4.79 5.13 -22.76
N VAL A 808 4.01 4.11 -23.12
CA VAL A 808 3.47 3.91 -24.48
C VAL A 808 2.66 5.12 -24.93
N PHE A 809 1.92 5.78 -24.03
CA PHE A 809 1.20 7.01 -24.34
C PHE A 809 2.17 8.13 -24.76
N THR A 810 3.29 8.28 -24.06
CA THR A 810 4.31 9.32 -24.34
C THR A 810 4.96 9.10 -25.72
N HIS A 811 5.35 7.87 -26.04
CA HIS A 811 5.88 7.50 -27.37
C HIS A 811 4.82 7.66 -28.46
N GLY A 812 3.65 7.08 -28.24
CA GLY A 812 2.51 7.10 -29.15
C GLY A 812 2.05 8.52 -29.51
N LYS A 813 2.07 9.44 -28.55
CA LYS A 813 1.77 10.86 -28.79
C LYS A 813 2.75 11.47 -29.79
N ALA A 814 4.04 11.23 -29.62
CA ALA A 814 5.08 11.72 -30.54
C ALA A 814 4.94 11.09 -31.95
N ILE A 815 4.58 9.80 -32.05
CA ILE A 815 4.36 9.11 -33.32
C ILE A 815 3.13 9.66 -34.04
N ARG A 816 2.01 9.83 -33.32
CA ARG A 816 0.79 10.43 -33.87
C ARG A 816 1.06 11.84 -34.38
N ASP A 817 1.76 12.67 -33.60
CA ASP A 817 2.06 14.05 -33.96
C ASP A 817 3.00 14.15 -35.18
N ALA A 818 3.78 13.10 -35.45
CA ALA A 818 4.54 12.93 -36.69
C ALA A 818 3.71 12.49 -37.91
N GLY A 819 2.41 12.23 -37.74
CA GLY A 819 1.47 11.87 -38.81
C GLY A 819 1.33 10.36 -39.06
N TYR A 820 1.73 9.52 -38.12
CA TYR A 820 1.70 8.06 -38.27
C TYR A 820 0.61 7.40 -37.42
N SER A 821 0.17 6.23 -37.87
CA SER A 821 -0.62 5.31 -37.05
C SER A 821 0.33 4.52 -36.16
N PHE A 822 -0.10 4.18 -34.95
CA PHE A 822 0.61 3.23 -34.10
C PHE A 822 -0.34 2.32 -33.35
N VAL A 823 0.13 1.11 -33.09
CA VAL A 823 -0.45 0.17 -32.13
C VAL A 823 0.63 -0.22 -31.13
N SER A 824 0.25 -0.88 -30.05
CA SER A 824 1.22 -1.31 -29.05
C SER A 824 0.94 -2.70 -28.50
N VAL A 825 2.01 -3.35 -28.06
CA VAL A 825 2.00 -4.66 -27.43
C VAL A 825 2.99 -4.68 -26.27
N SER A 826 2.73 -5.55 -25.30
CA SER A 826 3.72 -5.97 -24.31
C SER A 826 4.91 -6.66 -24.95
N ASP A 827 6.05 -6.66 -24.27
CA ASP A 827 7.22 -7.40 -24.72
C ASP A 827 7.00 -8.92 -24.67
N GLU A 828 6.19 -9.46 -23.75
CA GLU A 828 5.88 -10.90 -23.76
C GLU A 828 5.07 -11.32 -25.00
N VAL A 829 4.16 -10.46 -25.48
CA VAL A 829 3.47 -10.69 -26.76
C VAL A 829 4.43 -10.59 -27.93
N PHE A 830 5.34 -9.62 -27.91
CA PHE A 830 6.36 -9.46 -28.96
C PHE A 830 7.34 -10.65 -29.01
N ALA A 831 7.68 -11.21 -27.84
CA ALA A 831 8.51 -12.40 -27.66
C ALA A 831 7.73 -13.71 -27.89
N SER A 832 6.43 -13.67 -28.16
CA SER A 832 5.64 -14.88 -28.35
C SER A 832 5.92 -15.55 -29.70
N ASN A 833 5.93 -16.89 -29.70
CA ASN A 833 6.11 -17.65 -30.93
C ASN A 833 4.95 -17.41 -31.90
N GLY A 834 5.27 -16.97 -33.12
CA GLY A 834 4.28 -16.70 -34.16
C GLY A 834 3.77 -15.27 -34.21
N PHE A 835 4.35 -14.33 -33.43
CA PHE A 835 4.08 -12.91 -33.60
C PHE A 835 4.46 -12.44 -35.02
N GLU A 836 3.53 -11.79 -35.72
CA GLU A 836 3.71 -11.29 -37.08
C GLU A 836 4.17 -9.82 -37.04
N VAL A 837 5.47 -9.60 -37.18
CA VAL A 837 6.11 -8.28 -37.05
C VAL A 837 6.32 -7.58 -38.40
N GLU A 838 6.30 -8.34 -39.49
CA GLU A 838 6.53 -7.85 -40.86
C GLU A 838 5.55 -6.77 -41.36
N PRO A 839 4.27 -6.70 -40.92
CA PRO A 839 3.37 -5.64 -41.39
C PRO A 839 3.73 -4.23 -40.92
N TYR A 840 4.59 -4.09 -39.91
CA TYR A 840 4.89 -2.79 -39.31
C TYR A 840 6.02 -2.08 -40.04
N LYS A 841 5.82 -0.79 -40.33
CA LYS A 841 6.81 0.06 -40.99
C LYS A 841 8.06 0.27 -40.12
N ALA A 842 7.83 0.40 -38.81
CA ALA A 842 8.88 0.50 -37.82
C ALA A 842 8.43 -0.15 -36.51
N VAL A 843 9.42 -0.61 -35.73
CA VAL A 843 9.26 -1.05 -34.34
C VAL A 843 9.93 -0.02 -33.43
N ASP A 844 9.22 0.45 -32.41
CA ASP A 844 9.72 1.30 -31.34
C ASP A 844 9.79 0.46 -30.05
N LEU A 845 11.01 0.04 -29.67
CA LEU A 845 11.28 -0.68 -28.44
C LEU A 845 11.60 0.32 -27.32
N LEU A 846 10.64 0.50 -26.41
CA LEU A 846 10.84 1.31 -25.22
C LEU A 846 11.36 0.45 -24.07
N TYR A 847 12.57 0.74 -23.60
CA TYR A 847 13.20 0.02 -22.50
C TYR A 847 13.37 0.86 -21.24
N GLY A 848 13.12 2.17 -21.24
CA GLY A 848 13.24 2.98 -20.03
C GLY A 848 14.48 2.67 -19.18
N GLU A 849 14.26 2.27 -17.93
CA GLU A 849 15.31 1.78 -17.01
C GLU A 849 15.31 0.26 -16.82
N GLU A 850 14.75 -0.49 -17.77
CA GLU A 850 14.80 -1.95 -17.84
C GLU A 850 16.24 -2.43 -17.65
N ARG A 851 16.45 -3.40 -16.76
CA ARG A 851 17.76 -3.94 -16.37
C ARG A 851 17.55 -5.22 -15.56
N GLY A 852 18.36 -6.23 -15.86
CA GLY A 852 18.30 -7.53 -15.22
C GLY A 852 18.40 -7.44 -13.70
N THR A 853 17.32 -7.84 -13.02
CA THR A 853 17.18 -7.77 -11.56
C THR A 853 17.06 -9.17 -10.97
N GLU A 854 17.64 -9.40 -9.79
CA GLU A 854 17.54 -10.69 -9.10
C GLU A 854 16.08 -11.14 -8.92
N PRO A 855 15.77 -12.43 -9.16
CA PRO A 855 14.39 -12.91 -9.19
C PRO A 855 13.76 -12.98 -7.79
N LEU A 856 12.42 -12.91 -7.78
CA LEU A 856 11.61 -13.11 -6.57
C LEU A 856 11.52 -14.55 -6.07
N PHE A 857 11.91 -15.52 -6.88
CA PHE A 857 11.97 -16.92 -6.51
C PHE A 857 13.38 -17.41 -6.81
N GLN A 858 13.85 -18.44 -6.13
CA GLN A 858 15.15 -19.06 -6.41
C GLN A 858 15.12 -19.83 -7.76
N SER A 859 14.91 -19.11 -8.88
CA SER A 859 14.90 -19.63 -10.25
C SER A 859 16.29 -19.57 -10.89
N GLY A 860 17.22 -18.79 -10.32
CA GLY A 860 18.57 -18.58 -10.85
C GLY A 860 18.65 -17.69 -12.10
N GLU A 861 17.50 -17.29 -12.66
CA GLU A 861 17.41 -16.38 -13.81
C GLU A 861 16.90 -15.02 -13.37
N LYS A 862 17.62 -13.96 -13.75
CA LYS A 862 17.19 -12.58 -13.48
C LYS A 862 15.92 -12.25 -14.25
N GLN A 863 15.02 -11.51 -13.61
CA GLN A 863 13.87 -10.88 -14.26
C GLN A 863 14.33 -9.61 -14.99
N TYR A 864 13.46 -9.01 -15.81
CA TYR A 864 13.70 -7.69 -16.41
C TYR A 864 14.92 -7.66 -17.36
N ARG A 865 15.15 -8.78 -18.06
CA ARG A 865 16.29 -8.96 -18.97
C ARG A 865 15.95 -8.44 -20.36
N LEU A 866 16.84 -7.63 -20.92
CA LEU A 866 16.64 -7.09 -22.26
C LEU A 866 16.99 -8.14 -23.31
N PHE A 867 16.36 -8.03 -24.48
CA PHE A 867 16.65 -8.86 -25.66
C PHE A 867 16.68 -10.37 -25.34
N SER A 868 15.58 -10.88 -24.76
CA SER A 868 15.37 -12.32 -24.58
C SER A 868 15.67 -13.10 -25.86
N PRO A 869 16.03 -14.41 -25.77
CA PRO A 869 16.24 -15.24 -26.96
C PRO A 869 15.15 -15.07 -28.02
N GLU A 870 13.89 -15.08 -27.61
CA GLU A 870 12.72 -14.97 -28.46
C GLU A 870 12.59 -13.57 -29.08
N THR A 871 12.78 -12.50 -28.29
CA THR A 871 12.81 -11.13 -28.79
C THR A 871 13.88 -10.95 -29.87
N ARG A 872 15.07 -11.51 -29.67
CA ARG A 872 16.15 -11.46 -30.68
C ARG A 872 15.77 -12.21 -31.95
N GLU A 873 15.08 -13.35 -31.86
CA GLU A 873 14.62 -14.09 -33.03
C GLU A 873 13.59 -13.29 -33.83
N THR A 874 12.59 -12.70 -33.16
CA THR A 874 11.60 -11.81 -33.79
C THR A 874 12.27 -10.63 -34.48
N LEU A 875 13.23 -9.97 -33.81
CA LEU A 875 13.95 -8.83 -34.37
C LEU A 875 14.85 -9.21 -35.55
N LYS A 876 15.59 -10.31 -35.48
CA LYS A 876 16.41 -10.79 -36.61
C LYS A 876 15.54 -10.98 -37.85
N LYS A 877 14.40 -11.66 -37.69
CA LYS A 877 13.46 -11.90 -38.78
C LYS A 877 12.94 -10.58 -39.38
N TYR A 878 12.57 -9.64 -38.53
CA TYR A 878 12.07 -8.33 -38.93
C TYR A 878 13.11 -7.51 -39.71
N LEU A 879 14.30 -7.34 -39.14
CA LEU A 879 15.37 -6.51 -39.72
C LEU A 879 15.88 -7.10 -41.04
N LEU A 880 16.03 -8.43 -41.12
CA LEU A 880 16.42 -9.11 -42.37
C LEU A 880 15.37 -9.00 -43.49
N SER A 881 14.12 -8.68 -43.15
CA SER A 881 13.06 -8.40 -44.11
C SER A 881 12.98 -6.93 -44.55
N GLY A 882 13.88 -6.07 -44.05
CA GLY A 882 13.92 -4.64 -44.35
C GLY A 882 13.15 -3.75 -43.37
N GLY A 883 12.73 -4.29 -42.22
CA GLY A 883 12.03 -3.53 -41.17
C GLY A 883 12.94 -2.54 -40.44
N ASN A 884 12.38 -1.45 -39.90
CA ASN A 884 13.14 -0.37 -39.27
C ASN A 884 12.91 -0.32 -37.75
N ILE A 885 13.90 0.11 -36.97
CA ILE A 885 13.80 0.04 -35.51
C ILE A 885 14.32 1.27 -34.77
N LEU A 886 13.54 1.74 -33.80
CA LEU A 886 13.98 2.63 -32.72
C LEU A 886 14.16 1.81 -31.44
N VAL A 887 15.28 1.99 -30.75
CA VAL A 887 15.52 1.45 -29.41
C VAL A 887 15.97 2.58 -28.50
N SER A 888 15.32 2.75 -27.35
CA SER A 888 15.73 3.74 -26.34
C SER A 888 15.65 3.19 -24.93
N GLY A 889 16.69 3.40 -24.14
CA GLY A 889 16.74 3.03 -22.72
C GLY A 889 18.09 3.31 -22.08
N ALA A 890 18.14 3.33 -20.75
CA ALA A 890 19.35 3.65 -19.99
C ALA A 890 20.37 2.50 -19.97
N TYR A 891 19.92 1.24 -20.08
CA TYR A 891 20.76 0.04 -19.88
C TYR A 891 20.77 -0.93 -21.07
N ILE A 892 20.51 -0.44 -22.29
CA ILE A 892 20.38 -1.24 -23.52
C ILE A 892 21.64 -2.08 -23.89
N GLY A 893 22.82 -1.65 -23.44
CA GLY A 893 24.07 -2.39 -23.54
C GLY A 893 24.58 -2.90 -22.20
N THR A 894 24.38 -2.15 -21.11
CA THR A 894 24.84 -2.50 -19.76
C THR A 894 24.27 -3.84 -19.31
N ASP A 895 22.98 -4.11 -19.54
CA ASP A 895 22.33 -5.35 -19.10
C ASP A 895 23.03 -6.61 -19.70
N ALA A 896 23.36 -6.59 -20.99
CA ALA A 896 24.06 -7.69 -21.63
C ALA A 896 25.52 -7.82 -21.14
N ALA A 897 26.21 -6.69 -20.94
CA ALA A 897 27.60 -6.64 -20.52
C ALA A 897 27.80 -7.17 -19.10
N GLU A 898 27.01 -6.69 -18.13
CA GLU A 898 27.12 -7.08 -16.72
C GLU A 898 26.81 -8.56 -16.49
N ASN A 899 25.91 -9.10 -17.30
CA ASN A 899 25.48 -10.49 -17.21
C ASN A 899 26.28 -11.43 -18.14
N LYS A 900 27.30 -10.90 -18.84
CA LYS A 900 28.20 -11.65 -19.71
C LYS A 900 27.46 -12.44 -20.80
N ASP A 901 26.36 -11.88 -21.29
CA ASP A 901 25.52 -12.50 -22.33
C ASP A 901 26.15 -12.27 -23.71
N THR A 902 27.07 -13.16 -24.08
CA THR A 902 27.79 -13.06 -25.36
C THR A 902 26.87 -13.16 -26.56
N ALA A 903 25.76 -13.90 -26.45
CA ALA A 903 24.82 -14.07 -27.55
C ALA A 903 24.08 -12.75 -27.82
N THR A 904 23.70 -12.02 -26.77
CA THR A 904 23.08 -10.70 -26.90
C THR A 904 24.09 -9.68 -27.38
N ILE A 905 25.31 -9.66 -26.82
CA ILE A 905 26.39 -8.76 -27.26
C ILE A 905 26.67 -8.89 -28.77
N GLU A 906 26.74 -10.12 -29.31
CA GLU A 906 26.95 -10.30 -30.76
C GLU A 906 25.72 -9.90 -31.57
N PHE A 907 24.50 -10.18 -31.08
CA PHE A 907 23.27 -9.70 -31.71
C PHE A 907 23.23 -8.16 -31.83
N LEU A 908 23.60 -7.43 -30.77
CA LEU A 908 23.62 -5.96 -30.79
C LEU A 908 24.58 -5.41 -31.86
N LYS A 909 25.73 -6.05 -32.04
CA LYS A 909 26.72 -5.66 -33.05
C LYS A 909 26.28 -6.00 -34.47
N GLU A 910 25.75 -7.20 -34.66
CA GLU A 910 25.42 -7.74 -35.99
C GLU A 910 24.13 -7.14 -36.55
N PHE A 911 23.12 -6.95 -35.70
CA PHE A 911 21.78 -6.56 -36.15
C PHE A 911 21.38 -5.13 -35.74
N LEU A 912 21.83 -4.64 -34.59
CA LEU A 912 21.51 -3.27 -34.14
C LEU A 912 22.66 -2.28 -34.37
N HIS A 913 23.79 -2.74 -34.90
CA HIS A 913 24.94 -1.94 -35.32
C HIS A 913 25.54 -1.05 -34.25
N TYR A 914 25.50 -1.48 -32.98
CA TYR A 914 26.18 -0.78 -31.89
C TYR A 914 26.91 -1.72 -30.93
N ARG A 915 27.83 -1.17 -30.16
CA ARG A 915 28.47 -1.84 -29.02
C ARG A 915 28.40 -0.97 -27.77
N TRP A 916 28.25 -1.62 -26.63
CA TRP A 916 28.39 -0.98 -25.32
C TRP A 916 29.83 -0.54 -25.05
N MET A 917 29.99 0.60 -24.38
CA MET A 917 31.28 1.14 -23.97
C MET A 917 31.38 1.37 -22.47
N THR A 918 30.38 2.01 -21.87
CA THR A 918 30.38 2.34 -20.45
C THR A 918 28.95 2.47 -19.93
N ASN A 919 28.74 2.01 -18.70
CA ASN A 919 27.63 2.44 -17.85
C ASN A 919 27.96 3.86 -17.30
N HIS A 920 26.97 4.64 -16.87
CA HIS A 920 27.14 6.00 -16.34
C HIS A 920 27.81 6.97 -17.34
N ALA A 921 27.40 6.96 -18.59
CA ALA A 921 28.00 7.80 -19.62
C ALA A 921 27.76 9.29 -19.41
N ASP A 922 26.75 9.69 -18.62
CA ASP A 922 26.46 11.10 -18.35
C ASP A 922 25.64 11.26 -17.06
N ASN A 923 25.69 12.46 -16.48
CA ASN A 923 24.90 12.87 -15.31
C ASN A 923 24.44 14.34 -15.39
N VAL A 924 24.44 14.94 -16.59
CA VAL A 924 24.10 16.35 -16.85
C VAL A 924 22.82 16.47 -17.68
N GLY A 925 22.47 15.46 -18.45
CA GLY A 925 21.22 15.37 -19.21
C GLY A 925 21.24 16.06 -20.56
N ASN A 926 22.35 16.69 -20.97
CA ASN A 926 22.41 17.48 -22.21
C ASN A 926 23.08 16.72 -23.36
N LEU A 927 22.46 16.77 -24.53
CA LEU A 927 22.90 16.10 -25.74
C LEU A 927 23.20 17.11 -26.85
N LYS A 928 24.21 16.80 -27.66
CA LYS A 928 24.51 17.54 -28.89
C LYS A 928 24.62 16.59 -30.08
N VAL A 929 24.09 17.01 -31.22
CA VAL A 929 24.19 16.26 -32.47
C VAL A 929 25.63 16.29 -33.01
N THR A 930 26.03 15.27 -33.75
CA THR A 930 27.28 15.31 -34.53
C THR A 930 27.08 16.04 -35.86
N ASP A 931 28.15 16.54 -36.47
CA ASP A 931 28.10 17.16 -37.80
C ASP A 931 27.60 16.19 -38.89
N GLU A 932 27.88 14.89 -38.73
CA GLU A 932 27.41 13.83 -39.63
C GLU A 932 25.88 13.66 -39.57
N ALA A 933 25.30 13.84 -38.38
CA ALA A 933 23.87 13.68 -38.12
C ALA A 933 23.08 15.01 -38.13
N SER A 934 23.74 16.16 -38.21
CA SER A 934 23.10 17.48 -38.02
C SER A 934 22.07 17.86 -39.09
N ALA A 935 22.11 17.21 -40.25
CA ALA A 935 21.11 17.39 -41.31
C ALA A 935 19.82 16.58 -41.05
N LEU A 936 19.87 15.59 -40.16
CA LEU A 936 18.80 14.63 -39.91
C LEU A 936 18.14 14.86 -38.55
N PHE A 937 18.90 15.28 -37.54
CA PHE A 937 18.46 15.31 -36.16
C PHE A 937 18.62 16.67 -35.50
N LEU A 938 17.80 16.94 -34.47
CA LEU A 938 17.82 18.17 -33.68
C LEU A 938 19.23 18.47 -33.15
N PRO A 939 19.67 19.75 -33.17
CA PRO A 939 21.03 20.13 -32.79
C PRO A 939 21.35 19.84 -31.32
N SER A 940 20.35 19.91 -30.45
CA SER A 940 20.47 19.68 -29.01
C SER A 940 19.17 19.11 -28.46
N LEU A 941 19.29 18.34 -27.38
CA LEU A 941 18.19 17.76 -26.62
C LEU A 941 18.58 17.69 -25.14
N SER A 942 17.59 17.60 -24.24
CA SER A 942 17.84 17.24 -22.85
C SER A 942 16.89 16.19 -22.30
N TYR A 943 17.42 15.31 -21.45
CA TYR A 943 16.65 14.31 -20.69
C TYR A 943 16.84 14.50 -19.19
N ASN A 944 15.90 13.96 -18.42
CA ASN A 944 15.84 14.20 -16.98
C ASN A 944 16.91 13.41 -16.21
N VAL A 945 17.81 14.12 -15.54
CA VAL A 945 18.83 13.57 -14.61
C VAL A 945 18.67 14.11 -13.18
N GLU A 946 17.65 14.91 -12.93
CA GLU A 946 17.35 15.52 -11.64
C GLU A 946 15.96 15.10 -11.14
N TYR A 947 15.57 15.60 -9.97
CA TYR A 947 14.20 15.41 -9.49
C TYR A 947 13.22 16.14 -10.40
N HIS A 948 12.22 15.40 -10.89
CA HIS A 948 11.03 15.91 -11.54
C HIS A 948 9.79 15.25 -10.92
N PRO A 949 8.66 15.95 -10.76
CA PRO A 949 7.45 15.35 -10.16
C PRO A 949 6.85 14.20 -10.99
N ASP A 950 6.98 14.26 -12.32
CA ASP A 950 6.29 13.34 -13.24
C ASP A 950 7.22 12.48 -14.13
N ILE A 951 8.52 12.76 -14.15
CA ILE A 951 9.48 12.09 -15.04
C ILE A 951 10.54 11.47 -14.14
N TYR A 952 10.76 10.16 -14.27
CA TYR A 952 11.81 9.49 -13.49
C TYR A 952 13.18 10.05 -13.86
N LYS A 953 14.08 9.99 -12.90
CA LYS A 953 15.45 10.43 -13.08
C LYS A 953 16.21 9.31 -13.76
N VAL A 954 16.97 9.62 -14.81
CA VAL A 954 17.89 8.68 -15.45
C VAL A 954 19.24 8.78 -14.74
N GLU A 955 19.56 7.84 -13.83
CA GLU A 955 20.81 7.91 -13.06
C GLU A 955 22.05 7.50 -13.86
N SER A 956 21.91 6.54 -14.77
CA SER A 956 23.06 5.84 -15.37
C SER A 956 22.82 5.49 -16.85
N PRO A 957 22.77 6.48 -17.75
CA PRO A 957 22.56 6.23 -19.17
C PRO A 957 23.79 5.55 -19.80
N ASP A 958 23.55 4.83 -20.90
CA ASP A 958 24.54 4.01 -21.58
C ASP A 958 25.36 4.78 -22.62
N GLY A 959 26.67 4.59 -22.58
CA GLY A 959 27.59 5.03 -23.62
C GLY A 959 27.73 3.93 -24.67
N ILE A 960 27.41 4.24 -25.93
CA ILE A 960 27.41 3.27 -27.03
C ILE A 960 28.24 3.78 -28.21
N GLU A 961 28.69 2.88 -29.09
CA GLU A 961 29.46 3.24 -30.29
C GLU A 961 28.99 2.44 -31.52
N PRO A 962 28.99 3.03 -32.74
CA PRO A 962 28.57 2.35 -33.96
C PRO A 962 29.49 1.20 -34.33
N VAL A 963 28.91 0.18 -34.97
CA VAL A 963 29.59 -1.02 -35.49
C VAL A 963 29.19 -1.27 -36.94
N GLY A 964 30.17 -1.23 -37.84
CA GLY A 964 29.98 -1.39 -39.29
C GLY A 964 30.18 -0.08 -40.06
N ASP A 965 30.26 -0.18 -41.40
CA ASP A 965 30.60 0.96 -42.26
C ASP A 965 29.42 1.94 -42.46
N ASP A 966 28.18 1.44 -42.44
CA ASP A 966 26.96 2.26 -42.61
C ASP A 966 26.35 2.74 -41.28
N ALA A 967 27.08 2.56 -40.17
CA ALA A 967 26.69 2.98 -38.83
C ALA A 967 27.42 4.27 -38.43
N PHE A 968 26.68 5.25 -37.92
CA PHE A 968 27.18 6.58 -37.58
C PHE A 968 26.69 7.05 -36.22
N ARG A 969 27.33 8.09 -35.68
CA ARG A 969 26.98 8.66 -34.36
C ARG A 969 25.95 9.76 -34.54
N ILE A 970 24.81 9.66 -33.87
CA ILE A 970 23.77 10.69 -33.88
C ILE A 970 24.09 11.76 -32.83
N TYR A 971 24.09 11.35 -31.57
CA TYR A 971 24.25 12.24 -30.42
C TYR A 971 25.51 11.93 -29.62
N ARG A 972 26.00 12.96 -28.95
CA ARG A 972 26.99 12.87 -27.87
C ARG A 972 26.44 13.51 -26.61
N TYR A 973 26.76 12.93 -25.46
CA TYR A 973 26.61 13.62 -24.18
C TYR A 973 27.51 14.85 -24.18
N GLU A 974 26.95 16.02 -23.90
CA GLU A 974 27.66 17.29 -24.01
C GLU A 974 28.82 17.39 -23.01
N SER A 975 28.63 16.80 -21.82
CA SER A 975 29.54 16.85 -20.68
C SER A 975 30.93 16.27 -20.98
N ASN A 976 30.98 15.15 -21.71
CA ASN A 976 32.21 14.37 -21.90
C ASN A 976 32.43 13.87 -23.33
N ASN A 977 31.50 14.14 -24.25
CA ASN A 977 31.52 13.72 -25.66
C ASN A 977 31.37 12.21 -25.90
N THR A 978 31.03 11.40 -24.90
CA THR A 978 30.68 9.98 -25.12
C THR A 978 29.47 9.90 -26.06
N CYS A 979 29.46 8.91 -26.96
CA CYS A 979 28.36 8.76 -27.90
C CYS A 979 27.10 8.24 -27.18
N ALA A 980 25.99 8.94 -27.41
CA ALA A 980 24.70 8.75 -26.75
C ALA A 980 23.64 8.15 -27.71
N GLY A 981 23.93 8.13 -29.01
CA GLY A 981 23.01 7.58 -30.00
C GLY A 981 23.73 7.16 -31.28
N VAL A 982 23.25 6.06 -31.86
CA VAL A 982 23.80 5.44 -33.07
C VAL A 982 22.70 5.35 -34.12
N GLY A 983 23.01 5.73 -35.36
CA GLY A 983 22.16 5.53 -36.53
C GLY A 983 22.80 4.51 -37.46
N PHE A 984 21.99 3.74 -38.17
CA PHE A 984 22.43 2.82 -39.22
C PHE A 984 21.56 2.99 -40.46
N SER A 985 22.18 3.06 -41.64
CA SER A 985 21.49 3.28 -42.91
C SER A 985 21.91 2.28 -43.99
N GLY A 986 21.72 0.99 -43.73
CA GLY A 986 22.05 -0.10 -44.66
C GLY A 986 20.84 -0.69 -45.39
N HIS A 987 20.74 -2.03 -45.43
CA HIS A 987 19.59 -2.76 -45.99
C HIS A 987 18.29 -2.56 -45.20
N TYR A 988 18.41 -2.08 -43.97
CA TYR A 988 17.35 -1.57 -43.11
C TYR A 988 17.92 -0.39 -42.31
N GLN A 989 17.07 0.33 -41.57
CA GLN A 989 17.49 1.46 -40.77
C GLN A 989 17.25 1.22 -39.28
N SER A 990 18.18 1.68 -38.45
CA SER A 990 18.02 1.68 -37.00
C SER A 990 18.45 3.00 -36.37
N VAL A 991 17.76 3.39 -35.30
CA VAL A 991 18.15 4.47 -34.40
C VAL A 991 18.19 3.88 -32.99
N ILE A 992 19.36 3.97 -32.35
CA ILE A 992 19.60 3.43 -31.01
C ILE A 992 19.99 4.60 -30.11
N LEU A 993 19.30 4.78 -28.98
CA LEU A 993 19.54 5.83 -28.00
C LEU A 993 19.93 5.20 -26.65
N GLY A 994 21.11 5.56 -26.13
CA GLY A 994 21.60 5.13 -24.81
C GLY A 994 20.94 5.86 -23.63
N PHE A 995 19.79 6.48 -23.88
CA PHE A 995 18.98 7.16 -22.89
C PHE A 995 17.50 6.92 -23.23
N PRO A 996 16.59 6.92 -22.24
CA PRO A 996 15.16 6.76 -22.48
C PRO A 996 14.55 7.94 -23.25
N PHE A 997 13.71 7.64 -24.24
CA PHE A 997 13.04 8.68 -25.03
C PHE A 997 11.97 9.42 -24.21
N GLU A 998 11.23 8.69 -23.38
CA GLU A 998 10.21 9.22 -22.48
C GLU A 998 10.78 10.15 -21.40
N ALA A 999 12.09 10.06 -21.11
CA ALA A 999 12.79 10.91 -20.16
C ALA A 999 13.23 12.27 -20.74
N ILE A 1000 13.12 12.49 -22.05
CA ILE A 1000 13.36 13.80 -22.67
C ILE A 1000 12.37 14.79 -22.08
N ALA A 1001 12.83 15.86 -21.43
CA ALA A 1001 11.96 16.71 -20.60
C ALA A 1001 10.90 17.48 -21.42
N SER A 1002 11.28 17.96 -22.60
CA SER A 1002 10.41 18.78 -23.46
C SER A 1002 9.55 17.91 -24.38
N GLU A 1003 8.22 18.01 -24.24
CA GLU A 1003 7.29 17.33 -25.14
C GLU A 1003 7.48 17.70 -26.61
N LYS A 1004 7.78 18.98 -26.86
CA LYS A 1004 8.04 19.48 -28.22
C LYS A 1004 9.28 18.84 -28.84
N GLU A 1005 10.33 18.66 -28.04
CA GLU A 1005 11.57 18.03 -28.49
C GLU A 1005 11.38 16.54 -28.73
N ARG A 1006 10.62 15.85 -27.85
CA ARG A 1006 10.19 14.45 -28.08
C ARG A 1006 9.46 14.29 -29.42
N ALA A 1007 8.45 15.11 -29.66
CA ALA A 1007 7.65 15.05 -30.89
C ALA A 1007 8.50 15.27 -32.15
N GLU A 1008 9.41 16.26 -32.12
CA GLU A 1008 10.27 16.55 -33.27
C GLU A 1008 11.36 15.49 -33.47
N LEU A 1009 11.96 14.93 -32.41
CA LEU A 1009 12.90 13.81 -32.52
C LEU A 1009 12.22 12.59 -33.12
N MET A 1010 11.04 12.18 -32.62
CA MET A 1010 10.31 11.03 -33.17
C MET A 1010 9.98 11.22 -34.65
N LYS A 1011 9.56 12.43 -35.04
CA LYS A 1011 9.33 12.77 -36.44
C LYS A 1011 10.58 12.61 -37.29
N GLN A 1012 11.74 13.05 -36.80
CA GLN A 1012 13.03 12.92 -37.50
C GLN A 1012 13.46 11.45 -37.63
N VAL A 1013 13.26 10.64 -36.59
CA VAL A 1013 13.48 9.19 -36.62
C VAL A 1013 12.61 8.53 -37.69
N LEU A 1014 11.31 8.81 -37.71
CA LEU A 1014 10.38 8.23 -38.69
C LEU A 1014 10.64 8.75 -40.12
N GLN A 1015 11.14 9.96 -40.30
CA GLN A 1015 11.59 10.49 -41.59
C GLN A 1015 12.89 9.83 -42.05
N PHE A 1016 13.81 9.54 -41.13
CA PHE A 1016 15.01 8.78 -41.44
C PHE A 1016 14.64 7.39 -42.00
N PHE A 1017 13.63 6.73 -41.42
CA PHE A 1017 13.08 5.46 -41.90
C PHE A 1017 12.35 5.50 -43.25
N GLN A 1018 12.12 6.70 -43.82
CA GLN A 1018 11.53 6.86 -45.16
C GLN A 1018 12.56 6.97 -46.27
N ASN A 1019 13.83 7.24 -45.92
CA ASN A 1019 14.85 7.43 -46.94
C ASN A 1019 15.22 6.07 -47.54
N GLU A 1020 14.55 5.68 -48.62
CA GLU A 1020 15.02 4.61 -49.48
C GLU A 1020 16.44 4.97 -49.94
N ASN A 1021 17.42 4.13 -49.59
CA ASN A 1021 18.78 4.27 -50.09
C ASN A 1021 18.74 4.32 -51.62
N LYS A 1022 19.24 5.43 -52.19
CA LYS A 1022 19.53 5.60 -53.61
C LYS A 1022 20.63 4.68 -54.10
#